data_AF-A0A8T0US30-F1
#
_entry.id   AF-A0A8T0US30-F1
#
_cell.length_a   1.000
_cell.length_b   1.000
_cell.length_c   1.000
_cell.angle_alpha   90.00
_cell.angle_beta   90.00
_cell.angle_gamma   90.00
#
_symmetry.space_group_name_H-M   'P 1'
#
loop_
_entity.id
_entity.type
_entity.pdbx_description
1 polymer ?
#
loop_
_entity_poly.entity_id
_entity_poly.type
_entity_poly.pdbx_seq_one_letter_code
_entity_poly.pdbx_strand_id
1 'polypeptide(L)'
;MPCACRWIWVAGVGSQAKPAKSVNGQVCQICGDTVGVSATGDVFVACNECAFPVCRPCYEYERKEGNQCCPQCKTRYKRQKGSPRVHGDEEEEDVDDIDNEFNYEQGNGKGPGWQLHGQGDDADLSSSARHEPHHRIPRLTSGQQMSGEIPDASPDRHSIRSPTSSYVDPSVPVPVRIVDPSKDLNSYGLNSVDWKERVESWRVKQDKNMMQVTNKYPEARGGDIEGTGSNGEDMQMVDDARLPLSRIVPIPANQLNLYRIVIILRLIILCFFFQYRVTHPVRDAYGLWLVSVICEVWFALSWLLDQFPKWHPINRETYLDRLALRYDREGEPSQLAPIDVFVSTVDPLKEPPLITANTVLSILAVDYPVDKVSCYVSDDGSAMLTFEALSETAEFARKWVPFCKKHNIEPRAPEFYFAQKIDYLKDKIQPSFVKERRAMKREYEEFKVRINALVAKAQKVPEEGWTMADGTAWPGNNTRDHPGMIQVFLGHSGGLDTDGNELPRLVYVSREKRPGFQHHKKAGAMNALIRVSAVLTNGAYLLNVDCDHYFNSSKALREAMCFMMDPALGRKTCYVQFPQRFDGIDLHDRYANRNIVFFDINMKGLDGIQGPVYVGTGCCFNRQALYGYDPVLTEADLEPNIVVKSCCGRRKKKNKSYMDSQSRIMKRTESSAPIFNMEDIEEGIEGYEDERSVLMSQRKLEKRFGQSPIFIASTFMTQGGIPPSTNPASLLKEAIHVISCGYEDKTEWGKEIGWIYGSVTEDILTGFKMHARGWQSIYCMPPRPCFKGSAPINLSDRLNQVLRWALGSVEILLSRHCPIWYGYNGRLKLLERLAYINTIVYPITSIPLIAYCVLPAICLLTNKFIIPEISNYAGMFFILLFASIFATGILELRWSGVGIEDWWRNEQFWVIGGTSAHLFAVFQGLLKVLAGIDTNFTVTSKASDEDGDFAELYVFKWTSLLIPPTTVLVINLVGMVAGISYAINSGYQSWGPLFGKLFFSIWVILHLYPFLKGLMGRQNRTPTIVIVWSILLASIFSLLWVKIDPFISPTQRAVALGQCGVNC
;
A
#
# COMPACT_ATOMS: atom_id res chain seq x y z
N MET A 1 -70.64 43.53 -30.80
CA MET A 1 -71.28 44.63 -30.05
C MET A 1 -71.43 44.19 -28.60
N PRO A 2 -71.33 45.08 -27.59
CA PRO A 2 -70.52 46.30 -27.45
C PRO A 2 -69.18 45.97 -26.73
N CYS A 3 -68.04 46.64 -26.95
CA CYS A 3 -67.63 48.03 -26.68
C CYS A 3 -67.08 48.30 -25.26
N ALA A 4 -65.77 48.63 -25.26
CA ALA A 4 -65.10 49.64 -24.44
C ALA A 4 -64.96 49.47 -22.92
N CYS A 5 -63.70 49.52 -22.47
CA CYS A 5 -63.25 50.69 -21.71
C CYS A 5 -61.83 51.11 -22.15
N ARG A 6 -61.49 52.40 -22.04
CA ARG A 6 -60.34 53.03 -22.71
C ARG A 6 -59.17 53.34 -21.77
N TRP A 7 -57.95 53.11 -22.28
CA TRP A 7 -56.75 53.98 -22.25
C TRP A 7 -56.42 54.86 -21.02
N ILE A 8 -55.15 54.82 -20.59
CA ILE A 8 -54.22 55.99 -20.60
C ILE A 8 -52.75 55.51 -20.46
N TRP A 9 -51.83 56.23 -21.09
CA TRP A 9 -50.37 56.02 -21.12
C TRP A 9 -49.63 56.89 -20.10
N VAL A 10 -48.50 56.41 -19.52
CA VAL A 10 -47.25 57.19 -19.28
C VAL A 10 -46.03 56.23 -19.38
N ALA A 11 -44.88 56.75 -19.83
CA ALA A 11 -43.71 56.00 -20.31
C ALA A 11 -42.63 55.65 -19.27
N GLY A 12 -41.66 54.80 -19.68
CA GLY A 12 -40.48 54.38 -18.89
C GLY A 12 -39.28 53.94 -19.74
N VAL A 13 -38.61 54.91 -20.37
CA VAL A 13 -37.24 54.92 -20.95
C VAL A 13 -36.48 53.58 -21.10
N GLY A 14 -36.20 53.17 -22.34
CA GLY A 14 -35.19 52.15 -22.64
C GLY A 14 -33.76 52.70 -22.54
N SER A 15 -32.80 51.86 -22.13
CA SER A 15 -31.37 52.20 -22.15
C SER A 15 -30.62 51.40 -23.23
N GLN A 16 -29.79 52.11 -24.01
CA GLN A 16 -29.16 51.59 -25.21
C GLN A 16 -27.99 50.63 -24.91
N ALA A 17 -27.69 49.77 -25.89
CA ALA A 17 -26.45 49.00 -25.92
C ALA A 17 -25.23 49.92 -25.81
N LYS A 18 -24.26 49.56 -24.95
CA LYS A 18 -22.95 50.23 -24.92
C LYS A 18 -22.08 49.69 -26.05
N PRO A 19 -21.44 50.56 -26.86
CA PRO A 19 -20.59 50.11 -27.95
C PRO A 19 -19.33 49.41 -27.43
N ALA A 20 -18.82 48.45 -28.21
CA ALA A 20 -17.57 47.78 -27.92
C ALA A 20 -16.42 48.81 -27.86
N LYS A 21 -15.70 48.85 -26.74
CA LYS A 21 -14.42 49.54 -26.69
C LYS A 21 -13.40 48.73 -27.49
N SER A 22 -12.72 49.38 -28.43
CA SER A 22 -11.50 48.84 -29.01
C SER A 22 -10.46 48.64 -27.91
N VAL A 23 -10.09 47.39 -27.65
CA VAL A 23 -9.01 47.02 -26.74
C VAL A 23 -8.14 45.99 -27.47
N ASN A 24 -7.02 46.44 -28.01
CA ASN A 24 -5.96 45.54 -28.46
C ASN A 24 -5.49 44.70 -27.26
N GLY A 25 -5.42 43.38 -27.44
CA GLY A 25 -4.71 42.49 -26.52
C GLY A 25 -5.45 42.11 -25.24
N GLN A 26 -6.66 41.53 -25.33
CA GLN A 26 -7.07 40.63 -24.27
C GLN A 26 -6.13 39.42 -24.23
N VAL A 27 -5.55 39.15 -23.06
CA VAL A 27 -4.62 38.03 -22.84
C VAL A 27 -5.39 36.85 -22.26
N CYS A 28 -5.17 35.66 -22.81
CA CYS A 28 -5.76 34.43 -22.35
C CYS A 28 -5.32 34.11 -20.92
N GLN A 29 -6.27 34.06 -19.99
CA GLN A 29 -6.05 33.78 -18.57
C GLN A 29 -5.72 32.31 -18.28
N ILE A 30 -5.56 31.48 -19.33
CA ILE A 30 -5.14 30.08 -19.23
C ILE A 30 -3.70 29.88 -19.69
N CYS A 31 -3.23 30.57 -20.75
CA CYS A 31 -1.87 30.33 -21.30
C CYS A 31 -1.00 31.58 -21.48
N GLY A 32 -1.52 32.79 -21.25
CA GLY A 32 -0.79 34.04 -21.45
C GLY A 32 -0.63 34.50 -22.92
N ASP A 33 -1.11 33.73 -23.90
CA ASP A 33 -1.12 34.14 -25.31
C ASP A 33 -2.31 35.10 -25.59
N THR A 34 -2.29 35.83 -26.70
CA THR A 34 -3.41 36.71 -27.08
C THR A 34 -4.69 35.93 -27.36
N VAL A 35 -5.83 36.47 -26.91
CA VAL A 35 -7.15 36.00 -27.34
C VAL A 35 -7.31 36.41 -28.80
N GLY A 36 -7.19 35.44 -29.71
CA GLY A 36 -7.34 35.64 -31.15
C GLY A 36 -8.77 35.98 -31.56
N VAL A 37 -9.01 36.02 -32.87
CA VAL A 37 -10.35 36.24 -33.45
C VAL A 37 -11.12 34.93 -33.68
N SER A 38 -12.45 35.03 -33.66
CA SER A 38 -13.38 33.99 -34.07
C SER A 38 -13.32 33.73 -35.59
N ALA A 39 -14.05 32.73 -36.06
CA ALA A 39 -14.23 32.50 -37.50
C ALA A 39 -14.99 33.65 -38.21
N THR A 40 -15.64 34.56 -37.48
CA THR A 40 -16.36 35.74 -38.01
C THR A 40 -15.51 37.01 -38.01
N GLY A 41 -14.28 36.97 -37.46
CA GLY A 41 -13.38 38.13 -37.35
C GLY A 41 -13.55 38.95 -36.06
N ASP A 42 -14.49 38.58 -35.19
CA ASP A 42 -14.70 39.21 -33.88
C ASP A 42 -13.72 38.67 -32.83
N VAL A 43 -13.57 39.33 -31.67
CA VAL A 43 -12.75 38.81 -30.56
C VAL A 43 -13.32 37.46 -30.08
N PHE A 44 -12.49 36.43 -29.98
CA PHE A 44 -12.92 35.09 -29.60
C PHE A 44 -13.39 35.04 -28.13
N VAL A 45 -14.67 34.75 -27.89
CA VAL A 45 -15.25 34.60 -26.55
C VAL A 45 -15.53 33.12 -26.29
N ALA A 46 -14.73 32.48 -25.43
CA ALA A 46 -14.87 31.06 -25.12
C ALA A 46 -16.14 30.72 -24.32
N CYS A 47 -16.55 31.60 -23.39
CA CYS A 47 -17.70 31.38 -22.51
C CYS A 47 -18.69 32.54 -22.61
N ASN A 48 -19.86 32.28 -23.19
CA ASN A 48 -20.88 33.31 -23.44
C ASN A 48 -21.53 33.86 -22.15
N GLU A 49 -21.45 33.12 -21.02
CA GLU A 49 -22.04 33.54 -19.73
C GLU A 49 -21.23 34.61 -18.99
N CYS A 50 -19.89 34.49 -19.01
CA CYS A 50 -19.01 35.33 -18.18
C CYS A 50 -17.90 36.04 -18.96
N ALA A 51 -17.81 35.80 -20.28
CA ALA A 51 -16.79 36.33 -21.18
C ALA A 51 -15.34 36.12 -20.68
N PHE A 52 -15.08 35.06 -19.90
CA PHE A 52 -13.75 34.77 -19.37
C PHE A 52 -12.72 34.64 -20.52
N PRO A 53 -11.67 35.47 -20.56
CA PRO A 53 -10.80 35.56 -21.74
C PRO A 53 -9.90 34.33 -21.86
N VAL A 54 -10.23 33.50 -22.84
CA VAL A 54 -9.57 32.22 -23.15
C VAL A 54 -9.38 32.13 -24.65
N CYS A 55 -8.17 31.87 -25.14
CA CYS A 55 -7.91 31.72 -26.58
C CYS A 55 -8.47 30.40 -27.13
N ARG A 56 -8.72 30.35 -28.45
CA ARG A 56 -9.32 29.20 -29.12
C ARG A 56 -8.64 27.84 -28.83
N PRO A 57 -7.30 27.72 -28.88
CA PRO A 57 -6.62 26.46 -28.53
C PRO A 57 -6.82 26.04 -27.06
N CYS A 58 -6.98 27.00 -26.13
CA CYS A 58 -7.29 26.68 -24.74
C CYS A 58 -8.73 26.20 -24.57
N TYR A 59 -9.69 26.82 -25.25
CA TYR A 59 -11.10 26.41 -25.24
C TYR A 59 -11.28 25.01 -25.85
N GLU A 60 -10.65 24.71 -26.98
CA GLU A 60 -10.72 23.39 -27.62
C GLU A 60 -10.06 22.31 -26.76
N TYR A 61 -8.91 22.61 -26.13
CA TYR A 61 -8.25 21.71 -25.19
C TYR A 61 -9.12 21.44 -23.95
N GLU A 62 -9.71 22.46 -23.32
CA GLU A 62 -10.59 22.28 -22.15
C GLU A 62 -11.88 21.52 -22.49
N ARG A 63 -12.38 21.62 -23.73
CA ARG A 63 -13.51 20.79 -24.22
C ARG A 63 -13.11 19.35 -24.48
N LYS A 64 -11.98 19.09 -25.15
CA LYS A 64 -11.56 17.74 -25.56
C LYS A 64 -10.96 16.92 -24.42
N GLU A 65 -10.10 17.53 -23.61
CA GLU A 65 -9.24 16.84 -22.63
C GLU A 65 -9.33 17.40 -21.20
N GLY A 66 -9.91 18.60 -21.03
CA GLY A 66 -10.09 19.24 -19.72
C GLY A 66 -11.46 18.96 -19.09
N ASN A 67 -11.88 19.87 -18.21
CA ASN A 67 -13.12 19.70 -17.42
C ASN A 67 -14.42 20.00 -18.20
N GLN A 68 -14.35 20.25 -19.51
CA GLN A 68 -15.45 20.70 -20.39
C GLN A 68 -16.16 21.99 -19.97
N CYS A 69 -15.72 22.66 -18.90
CA CYS A 69 -16.41 23.79 -18.28
C CYS A 69 -15.50 25.00 -18.14
N CYS A 70 -16.08 26.20 -18.21
CA CYS A 70 -15.38 27.45 -18.00
C CYS A 70 -14.72 27.49 -16.61
N PRO A 71 -13.41 27.80 -16.50
CA PRO A 71 -12.72 27.82 -15.21
C PRO A 71 -13.36 28.75 -14.18
N GLN A 72 -13.89 29.90 -14.62
CA GLN A 72 -14.46 30.93 -13.74
C GLN A 72 -15.89 30.61 -13.29
N CYS A 73 -16.85 30.47 -14.22
CA CYS A 73 -18.27 30.29 -13.87
C CYS A 73 -18.72 28.81 -13.77
N LYS A 74 -17.85 27.86 -14.13
CA LYS A 74 -18.11 26.41 -14.18
C LYS A 74 -19.28 26.00 -15.12
N THR A 75 -19.81 26.90 -15.95
CA THR A 75 -20.73 26.55 -17.05
C THR A 75 -20.00 25.72 -18.11
N ARG A 76 -20.64 24.66 -18.59
CA ARG A 76 -20.12 23.82 -19.67
C ARG A 76 -19.94 24.61 -20.97
N TYR A 77 -18.82 24.40 -21.66
CA TYR A 77 -18.51 25.04 -22.93
C TYR A 77 -19.36 24.43 -24.05
N LYS A 78 -20.32 25.20 -24.59
CA LYS A 78 -21.02 24.85 -25.83
C LYS A 78 -20.06 24.76 -27.01
N ARG A 79 -20.36 23.91 -28.00
CA ARG A 79 -19.63 23.85 -29.29
C ARG A 79 -19.74 25.20 -30.01
N GLN A 80 -18.64 25.66 -30.60
CA GLN A 80 -18.57 26.83 -31.47
C GLN A 80 -18.20 26.40 -32.89
N LYS A 81 -18.65 27.16 -33.89
CA LYS A 81 -18.48 26.82 -35.32
C LYS A 81 -17.00 26.69 -35.69
N GLY A 82 -16.67 25.58 -36.36
CA GLY A 82 -15.28 25.23 -36.70
C GLY A 82 -14.43 24.65 -35.57
N SER A 83 -15.03 24.21 -34.45
CA SER A 83 -14.34 23.40 -33.43
C SER A 83 -14.88 21.95 -33.44
N PRO A 84 -14.03 20.93 -33.21
CA PRO A 84 -14.44 19.52 -33.23
C PRO A 84 -15.58 19.20 -32.26
N ARG A 85 -16.38 18.17 -32.62
CA ARG A 85 -17.36 17.56 -31.71
C ARG A 85 -16.64 16.81 -30.59
N VAL A 86 -17.19 16.85 -29.38
CA VAL A 86 -16.71 16.10 -28.20
C VAL A 86 -17.89 15.43 -27.50
N HIS A 87 -17.64 14.33 -26.79
CA HIS A 87 -18.66 13.55 -26.08
C HIS A 87 -19.62 14.43 -25.25
N GLY A 88 -20.90 14.36 -25.63
CA GLY A 88 -22.01 15.07 -24.99
C GLY A 88 -22.25 16.49 -25.53
N ASP A 89 -21.64 16.92 -26.64
CA ASP A 89 -22.26 17.98 -27.45
C ASP A 89 -23.68 17.54 -27.85
N GLU A 90 -24.64 18.47 -27.87
CA GLU A 90 -26.02 18.17 -28.28
C GLU A 90 -26.06 17.81 -29.78
N GLU A 91 -26.86 16.81 -30.15
CA GLU A 91 -27.07 16.39 -31.54
C GLU A 91 -27.97 17.39 -32.27
N GLU A 92 -27.45 18.58 -32.55
CA GLU A 92 -28.12 19.54 -33.44
C GLU A 92 -28.08 19.03 -34.89
N GLU A 93 -29.26 18.86 -35.49
CA GLU A 93 -29.53 18.48 -36.88
C GLU A 93 -29.19 19.64 -37.86
N ASP A 94 -27.96 20.14 -37.84
CA ASP A 94 -27.47 21.11 -38.83
C ASP A 94 -26.46 20.46 -39.79
N VAL A 95 -26.75 20.57 -41.09
CA VAL A 95 -26.18 19.73 -42.18
C VAL A 95 -24.84 20.26 -42.74
N ASP A 96 -24.38 21.44 -42.30
CA ASP A 96 -23.47 22.29 -43.08
C ASP A 96 -21.96 22.26 -42.68
N ASP A 97 -21.50 21.31 -41.87
CA ASP A 97 -20.12 21.29 -41.32
C ASP A 97 -19.26 20.07 -41.77
N ILE A 98 -19.73 19.25 -42.73
CA ILE A 98 -19.04 18.00 -43.16
C ILE A 98 -17.77 18.26 -44.01
N ASP A 99 -17.72 19.38 -44.74
CA ASP A 99 -16.68 19.64 -45.78
C ASP A 99 -15.26 19.92 -45.27
N ASN A 100 -15.03 19.99 -43.95
CA ASN A 100 -13.71 20.24 -43.35
C ASN A 100 -13.15 19.09 -42.50
N GLU A 101 -13.84 17.95 -42.37
CA GLU A 101 -13.38 16.85 -41.49
C GLU A 101 -12.47 15.82 -42.19
N PHE A 102 -12.35 15.86 -43.52
CA PHE A 102 -11.54 14.91 -44.31
C PHE A 102 -10.62 15.59 -45.33
N ASN A 103 -9.54 16.20 -44.85
CA ASN A 103 -8.34 16.48 -45.66
C ASN A 103 -7.07 16.04 -44.91
N TYR A 104 -6.86 14.72 -44.89
CA TYR A 104 -5.54 14.11 -44.72
C TYR A 104 -5.30 13.22 -45.95
N GLU A 105 -4.20 13.47 -46.67
CA GLU A 105 -3.82 12.66 -47.83
C GLU A 105 -3.59 11.21 -47.39
N GLN A 106 -4.39 10.28 -47.92
CA GLN A 106 -4.24 8.85 -47.61
C GLN A 106 -3.80 8.07 -48.85
N GLY A 107 -2.54 7.63 -48.83
CA GLY A 107 -1.98 6.74 -49.84
C GLY A 107 -2.57 5.33 -49.78
N ASN A 108 -3.63 5.11 -50.56
CA ASN A 108 -3.93 3.90 -51.36
C ASN A 108 -3.67 2.50 -50.72
N GLY A 109 -4.72 1.71 -50.40
CA GLY A 109 -4.46 0.35 -49.86
C GLY A 109 -5.55 -0.71 -49.56
N LYS A 110 -6.74 -0.72 -50.17
CA LYS A 110 -7.71 -1.87 -50.24
C LYS A 110 -8.38 -2.40 -48.93
N GLY A 111 -9.71 -2.56 -48.96
CA GLY A 111 -10.55 -3.26 -47.94
C GLY A 111 -10.61 -4.79 -48.12
N PRO A 112 -11.71 -5.54 -47.79
CA PRO A 112 -13.08 -5.18 -47.33
C PRO A 112 -13.41 -5.77 -45.91
N GLY A 113 -14.61 -5.78 -45.29
CA GLY A 113 -16.01 -5.41 -45.60
C GLY A 113 -17.00 -6.21 -44.71
N TRP A 114 -18.32 -6.00 -44.87
CA TRP A 114 -19.48 -6.67 -44.19
C TRP A 114 -19.80 -6.18 -42.75
N GLN A 115 -20.89 -5.45 -42.42
CA GLN A 115 -22.36 -5.55 -42.65
C GLN A 115 -23.14 -6.44 -41.66
N LEU A 116 -24.16 -5.86 -40.97
CA LEU A 116 -25.52 -6.41 -40.92
C LEU A 116 -26.61 -5.38 -40.53
N HIS A 117 -27.75 -5.41 -41.22
CA HIS A 117 -29.08 -4.91 -40.80
C HIS A 117 -29.67 -5.81 -39.68
N GLY A 118 -30.80 -5.54 -39.00
CA GLY A 118 -31.80 -4.46 -39.03
C GLY A 118 -33.25 -5.00 -38.85
N GLN A 119 -34.16 -4.20 -38.27
CA GLN A 119 -35.63 -4.44 -38.06
C GLN A 119 -36.04 -5.62 -37.14
N GLY A 120 -37.21 -5.63 -36.48
CA GLY A 120 -38.31 -4.63 -36.39
C GLY A 120 -39.51 -5.14 -35.54
N ASP A 121 -40.49 -4.25 -35.28
CA ASP A 121 -41.88 -4.48 -34.84
C ASP A 121 -42.11 -4.96 -33.35
N ASP A 122 -43.13 -4.53 -32.58
CA ASP A 122 -44.24 -3.58 -32.82
C ASP A 122 -44.85 -2.98 -31.51
N ALA A 123 -45.84 -2.07 -31.61
CA ALA A 123 -46.50 -1.27 -30.54
C ALA A 123 -47.45 -2.07 -29.57
N ASP A 124 -48.10 -1.55 -28.49
CA ASP A 124 -48.77 -0.24 -28.32
C ASP A 124 -49.27 0.11 -26.86
N LEU A 125 -49.64 1.39 -26.63
CA LEU A 125 -50.60 2.00 -25.65
C LEU A 125 -50.39 2.09 -24.09
N SER A 126 -49.96 3.30 -23.66
CA SER A 126 -50.63 4.26 -22.74
C SER A 126 -50.68 4.19 -21.17
N SER A 127 -50.04 5.21 -20.58
CA SER A 127 -50.47 6.10 -19.45
C SER A 127 -50.73 5.61 -18.00
N SER A 128 -49.92 6.08 -17.05
CA SER A 128 -50.36 6.99 -15.95
C SER A 128 -49.16 7.70 -15.28
N ALA A 129 -49.41 8.80 -14.57
CA ALA A 129 -48.39 9.81 -14.22
C ALA A 129 -47.90 9.79 -12.77
N ARG A 130 -46.66 10.30 -12.53
CA ARG A 130 -46.27 11.22 -11.43
C ARG A 130 -44.75 11.55 -11.43
N HIS A 131 -44.45 12.76 -11.91
CA HIS A 131 -43.60 13.81 -11.30
C HIS A 131 -42.37 13.47 -10.42
N GLU A 132 -41.19 13.85 -10.94
CA GLU A 132 -40.18 14.61 -10.19
C GLU A 132 -40.67 16.03 -9.84
N PRO A 133 -39.95 16.78 -8.98
CA PRO A 133 -39.29 17.96 -9.55
C PRO A 133 -37.91 18.34 -8.95
N HIS A 134 -37.00 18.78 -9.83
CA HIS A 134 -35.98 19.79 -9.49
C HIS A 134 -36.61 21.19 -9.38
N HIS A 135 -36.03 22.12 -8.60
CA HIS A 135 -35.69 23.50 -9.05
C HIS A 135 -34.98 24.35 -7.97
N ARG A 136 -34.24 25.38 -8.42
CA ARG A 136 -33.64 26.44 -7.58
C ARG A 136 -34.53 27.70 -7.52
N ILE A 137 -34.62 28.29 -6.32
CA ILE A 137 -34.61 29.73 -5.93
C ILE A 137 -35.03 30.81 -6.96
N PRO A 138 -35.90 31.75 -6.55
CA PRO A 138 -35.75 33.18 -6.83
C PRO A 138 -35.77 34.09 -5.58
N ARG A 139 -35.56 35.41 -5.76
CA ARG A 139 -35.35 36.43 -4.69
C ARG A 139 -36.08 37.75 -5.02
N LEU A 140 -36.35 38.60 -4.01
CA LEU A 140 -36.83 40.02 -4.06
C LEU A 140 -38.34 40.20 -4.42
N THR A 141 -39.13 41.20 -3.98
CA THR A 141 -38.93 42.42 -3.13
C THR A 141 -40.27 43.02 -2.65
N SER A 142 -40.36 43.51 -1.40
CA SER A 142 -41.21 44.61 -0.88
C SER A 142 -41.01 44.72 0.66
N GLY A 143 -41.35 45.78 1.41
CA GLY A 143 -41.98 47.06 1.07
C GLY A 143 -42.74 47.72 2.25
N GLN A 144 -42.07 47.93 3.39
CA GLN A 144 -42.30 48.99 4.41
C GLN A 144 -43.73 49.57 4.66
N GLN A 145 -44.31 49.38 5.86
CA GLN A 145 -45.04 50.43 6.63
C GLN A 145 -45.34 50.06 8.11
N MET A 146 -45.96 50.98 8.87
CA MET A 146 -45.76 51.20 10.32
C MET A 146 -46.81 50.62 11.30
N SER A 147 -46.35 50.41 12.55
CA SER A 147 -46.94 50.77 13.88
C SER A 147 -48.30 50.26 14.38
N GLY A 148 -48.25 49.64 15.58
CA GLY A 148 -49.21 49.86 16.69
C GLY A 148 -50.18 48.72 17.05
N GLU A 149 -50.75 48.60 18.25
CA GLU A 149 -50.47 49.11 19.63
C GLU A 149 -51.21 48.17 20.65
N ILE A 150 -50.82 48.10 21.95
CA ILE A 150 -51.65 47.70 23.15
C ILE A 150 -50.81 47.76 24.47
N PRO A 151 -51.38 48.05 25.68
CA PRO A 151 -50.66 48.82 26.72
C PRO A 151 -50.37 48.13 28.08
N ASP A 152 -49.59 48.84 28.93
CA ASP A 152 -49.51 48.96 30.42
C ASP A 152 -49.94 47.77 31.35
N ALA A 153 -49.29 47.46 32.48
CA ALA A 153 -48.75 48.35 33.51
C ALA A 153 -47.72 47.66 34.47
N SER A 154 -47.06 48.46 35.32
CA SER A 154 -46.04 48.12 36.35
C SER A 154 -46.66 47.90 37.77
N PRO A 155 -45.93 47.80 38.93
CA PRO A 155 -44.48 47.85 39.21
C PRO A 155 -43.88 46.88 40.30
N ASP A 156 -42.54 46.91 40.47
CA ASP A 156 -41.74 46.78 41.73
C ASP A 156 -41.77 45.48 42.63
N ARG A 157 -40.72 45.07 43.40
CA ARG A 157 -39.35 45.58 43.68
C ARG A 157 -38.40 44.52 44.32
N HIS A 158 -37.08 44.67 44.09
CA HIS A 158 -35.89 44.31 44.92
C HIS A 158 -35.71 42.95 45.70
N SER A 159 -34.73 42.16 45.23
CA SER A 159 -33.44 41.85 45.92
C SER A 159 -33.18 40.57 46.78
N ILE A 160 -31.91 40.11 46.71
CA ILE A 160 -31.12 39.22 47.62
C ILE A 160 -31.46 37.71 47.69
N ARG A 161 -30.61 36.86 47.06
CA ARG A 161 -29.83 35.80 47.77
C ARG A 161 -28.83 35.04 46.87
N SER A 162 -27.76 34.57 47.51
CA SER A 162 -26.99 33.36 47.17
C SER A 162 -26.99 32.44 48.41
N PRO A 163 -26.45 31.21 48.40
CA PRO A 163 -26.08 30.31 47.29
C PRO A 163 -26.75 28.91 47.41
N THR A 164 -26.64 28.03 46.39
CA THR A 164 -26.12 26.63 46.54
C THR A 164 -26.11 25.83 45.23
N SER A 165 -24.97 25.20 44.98
CA SER A 165 -24.68 23.98 44.19
C SER A 165 -25.84 23.15 43.58
N SER A 166 -25.79 22.92 42.27
CA SER A 166 -26.11 21.62 41.65
C SER A 166 -25.46 21.41 40.28
N TYR A 167 -25.20 20.13 39.95
CA TYR A 167 -24.63 19.61 38.71
C TYR A 167 -25.57 19.79 37.50
N VAL A 168 -25.02 20.02 36.29
CA VAL A 168 -25.72 19.79 35.00
C VAL A 168 -24.77 19.16 33.96
N ASP A 169 -25.05 17.89 33.68
CA ASP A 169 -25.18 17.20 32.38
C ASP A 169 -24.42 17.70 31.11
N PRO A 170 -23.57 16.87 30.48
CA PRO A 170 -22.91 17.16 29.20
C PRO A 170 -23.79 17.04 27.93
N SER A 171 -25.06 16.62 28.02
CA SER A 171 -25.85 16.20 26.84
C SER A 171 -26.51 17.31 26.02
N VAL A 172 -26.08 18.58 26.14
CA VAL A 172 -26.65 19.72 25.40
C VAL A 172 -25.59 20.37 24.50
N PRO A 173 -25.82 20.49 23.18
CA PRO A 173 -24.88 21.15 22.28
C PRO A 173 -24.87 22.67 22.55
N VAL A 174 -23.69 23.22 22.85
CA VAL A 174 -23.48 24.66 23.00
C VAL A 174 -23.63 25.32 21.61
N PRO A 175 -24.55 26.29 21.43
CA PRO A 175 -24.70 26.98 20.16
C PRO A 175 -23.50 27.90 19.91
N VAL A 176 -22.84 27.73 18.76
CA VAL A 176 -21.78 28.64 18.29
C VAL A 176 -22.41 29.99 17.96
N ARG A 177 -22.15 31.02 18.78
CA ARG A 177 -22.44 32.41 18.39
C ARG A 177 -21.39 32.86 17.38
N ILE A 178 -21.87 33.34 16.23
CA ILE A 178 -21.07 34.09 15.27
C ILE A 178 -20.65 35.40 15.95
N VAL A 179 -19.34 35.67 15.98
CA VAL A 179 -18.80 36.96 16.42
C VAL A 179 -18.82 37.91 15.23
N ASP A 180 -19.33 39.12 15.45
CA ASP A 180 -19.36 40.20 14.45
C ASP A 180 -17.92 40.77 14.27
N PRO A 181 -17.32 40.70 13.07
CA PRO A 181 -15.97 41.18 12.82
C PRO A 181 -15.79 42.70 12.97
N SER A 182 -16.88 43.47 13.13
CA SER A 182 -16.86 44.94 13.16
C SER A 182 -16.80 45.56 14.56
N LYS A 183 -16.66 44.75 15.63
CA LYS A 183 -16.63 45.24 17.03
C LYS A 183 -15.36 44.87 17.77
N ASP A 184 -14.88 45.82 18.57
CA ASP A 184 -13.69 45.67 19.40
C ASP A 184 -13.89 44.61 20.51
N LEU A 185 -12.87 43.76 20.68
CA LEU A 185 -12.91 42.53 21.49
C LEU A 185 -13.09 42.83 22.99
N ASN A 186 -12.72 44.05 23.41
CA ASN A 186 -12.83 44.55 24.78
C ASN A 186 -14.28 44.64 25.30
N SER A 187 -15.28 44.55 24.42
CA SER A 187 -16.70 44.64 24.78
C SER A 187 -17.29 43.39 25.46
N TYR A 188 -16.55 42.27 25.56
CA TYR A 188 -17.04 41.00 26.10
C TYR A 188 -16.66 40.70 27.58
N GLY A 189 -15.96 41.61 28.27
CA GLY A 189 -15.99 41.72 29.73
C GLY A 189 -15.60 40.48 30.57
N LEU A 190 -14.48 39.82 30.27
CA LEU A 190 -14.05 38.59 30.94
C LEU A 190 -12.64 38.68 31.58
N ASN A 191 -12.50 39.58 32.56
CA ASN A 191 -11.34 39.62 33.46
C ASN A 191 -11.59 38.77 34.72
N SER A 192 -10.96 37.60 34.79
CA SER A 192 -10.73 36.90 36.07
C SER A 192 -9.25 36.52 36.18
N VAL A 193 -8.58 37.02 37.22
CA VAL A 193 -7.12 36.88 37.39
C VAL A 193 -6.70 35.41 37.62
N ASP A 194 -7.63 34.60 38.13
CA ASP A 194 -7.50 33.19 38.49
C ASP A 194 -7.23 32.23 37.29
N TRP A 195 -7.58 32.60 36.05
CA TRP A 195 -7.17 31.78 34.89
C TRP A 195 -5.68 31.92 34.59
N LYS A 196 -5.13 33.13 34.79
CA LYS A 196 -3.74 33.46 34.44
C LYS A 196 -2.76 32.80 35.41
N GLU A 197 -3.03 32.88 36.72
CA GLU A 197 -2.24 32.16 37.73
C GLU A 197 -2.28 30.64 37.53
N ARG A 198 -3.42 30.06 37.11
CA ARG A 198 -3.47 28.61 36.80
C ARG A 198 -2.61 28.26 35.59
N VAL A 199 -2.66 29.04 34.52
CA VAL A 199 -1.81 28.82 33.32
C VAL A 199 -0.33 29.02 33.64
N GLU A 200 0.04 30.00 34.46
CA GLU A 200 1.41 30.20 34.92
C GLU A 200 1.88 29.06 35.85
N SER A 201 1.03 28.59 36.76
CA SER A 201 1.33 27.40 37.59
C SER A 201 1.51 26.12 36.77
N TRP A 202 0.82 26.03 35.62
CA TRP A 202 0.89 24.91 34.70
C TRP A 202 2.18 24.96 33.87
N ARG A 203 2.58 26.15 33.38
CA ARG A 203 3.89 26.39 32.76
C ARG A 203 5.05 26.08 33.71
N VAL A 204 5.01 26.60 34.94
CA VAL A 204 6.06 26.34 35.96
C VAL A 204 6.14 24.85 36.35
N LYS A 205 5.04 24.09 36.25
CA LYS A 205 5.07 22.62 36.37
C LYS A 205 5.69 21.93 35.15
N GLN A 206 5.46 22.46 33.95
CA GLN A 206 6.10 21.98 32.72
C GLN A 206 7.62 22.21 32.78
N ASP A 207 8.06 23.41 33.16
CA ASP A 207 9.48 23.76 33.27
C ASP A 207 10.20 22.93 34.34
N LYS A 208 9.56 22.65 35.49
CA LYS A 208 10.12 21.75 36.52
C LYS A 208 10.25 20.30 36.06
N ASN A 209 9.30 19.79 35.28
CA ASN A 209 9.44 18.47 34.65
C ASN A 209 10.55 18.47 33.57
N MET A 210 10.78 19.59 32.89
CA MET A 210 11.82 19.73 31.87
C MET A 210 13.23 19.82 32.49
N MET A 211 13.40 20.58 33.58
CA MET A 211 14.66 20.65 34.34
C MET A 211 15.04 19.33 35.04
N GLN A 212 14.08 18.43 35.32
CA GLN A 212 14.40 17.11 35.89
C GLN A 212 15.01 16.13 34.87
N VAL A 213 14.93 16.42 33.56
CA VAL A 213 15.51 15.57 32.50
C VAL A 213 16.93 15.99 32.14
N THR A 214 17.32 17.25 32.39
CA THR A 214 18.62 17.81 31.97
C THR A 214 19.78 17.64 32.97
N ASN A 215 19.50 17.38 34.26
CA ASN A 215 20.54 17.30 35.31
C ASN A 215 21.29 15.94 35.36
N LYS A 216 21.93 15.54 34.24
CA LYS A 216 22.78 14.34 34.18
C LYS A 216 23.95 14.36 33.18
N TYR A 217 24.69 15.46 33.03
CA TYR A 217 26.09 15.45 32.58
C TYR A 217 26.89 16.61 33.22
N PRO A 218 28.23 16.52 33.40
CA PRO A 218 29.01 17.50 34.15
C PRO A 218 29.38 18.74 33.32
N GLU A 219 29.45 19.90 33.98
CA GLU A 219 29.84 21.18 33.39
C GLU A 219 31.32 21.23 33.01
N ALA A 220 31.61 21.76 31.82
CA ALA A 220 32.93 22.27 31.46
C ALA A 220 32.88 23.82 31.48
N ARG A 221 33.81 24.45 32.22
CA ARG A 221 33.90 25.91 32.37
C ARG A 221 34.55 26.57 31.16
N GLY A 222 34.10 27.78 30.80
CA GLY A 222 34.99 28.79 30.22
C GLY A 222 34.35 29.87 29.34
N GLY A 223 34.44 31.13 29.78
CA GLY A 223 34.61 32.28 28.89
C GLY A 223 33.38 33.16 28.63
N ASP A 224 33.24 34.23 29.42
CA ASP A 224 32.36 35.36 29.08
C ASP A 224 32.94 36.18 27.91
N ILE A 225 32.15 36.44 26.87
CA ILE A 225 32.39 37.52 25.89
C ILE A 225 31.06 38.20 25.60
N GLU A 226 30.93 39.48 25.97
CA GLU A 226 29.79 40.31 25.58
C GLU A 226 29.83 40.61 24.07
N GLY A 227 28.73 40.32 23.37
CA GLY A 227 28.58 40.55 21.93
C GLY A 227 27.14 40.94 21.57
N THR A 228 26.99 42.12 20.99
CA THR A 228 25.68 42.77 20.76
C THR A 228 24.86 42.15 19.62
N GLY A 229 23.59 41.83 19.90
CA GLY A 229 22.46 42.07 18.99
C GLY A 229 22.43 41.39 17.62
N SER A 230 22.08 40.10 17.57
CA SER A 230 21.32 39.47 16.44
C SER A 230 20.79 38.07 16.77
N ASN A 231 21.29 37.44 17.85
CA ASN A 231 21.23 36.00 18.07
C ASN A 231 19.86 35.40 18.47
N GLY A 232 18.75 36.16 18.36
CA GLY A 232 17.43 35.69 18.77
C GLY A 232 16.88 34.59 17.86
N GLU A 233 16.88 34.84 16.56
CA GLU A 233 16.39 33.90 15.55
C GLU A 233 17.36 32.71 15.38
N ASP A 234 18.67 32.96 15.42
CA ASP A 234 19.70 31.91 15.37
C ASP A 234 19.65 30.97 16.58
N MET A 235 19.49 31.47 17.81
CA MET A 235 19.31 30.59 18.98
C MET A 235 18.01 29.79 18.89
N GLN A 236 16.93 30.40 18.40
CA GLN A 236 15.66 29.70 18.22
C GLN A 236 15.74 28.62 17.13
N MET A 237 16.43 28.89 16.01
CA MET A 237 16.74 27.87 14.99
C MET A 237 17.65 26.76 15.53
N VAL A 238 18.62 27.07 16.39
CA VAL A 238 19.51 26.08 17.03
C VAL A 238 18.75 25.20 18.02
N ASP A 239 17.78 25.74 18.76
CA ASP A 239 16.93 24.96 19.67
C ASP A 239 15.87 24.13 18.93
N ASP A 240 15.24 24.67 17.88
CA ASP A 240 14.37 23.90 16.99
C ASP A 240 15.15 22.78 16.27
N ALA A 241 16.40 23.02 15.91
CA ALA A 241 17.32 22.02 15.38
C ALA A 241 17.77 20.97 16.41
N ARG A 242 17.42 21.09 17.71
CA ARG A 242 17.61 20.02 18.72
C ARG A 242 16.37 19.14 18.94
N LEU A 243 15.20 19.54 18.42
CA LEU A 243 13.95 18.80 18.56
C LEU A 243 13.98 17.43 17.84
N PRO A 244 13.16 16.45 18.27
CA PRO A 244 13.06 15.16 17.58
C PRO A 244 12.50 15.33 16.15
N LEU A 245 13.07 14.56 15.21
CA LEU A 245 12.72 14.59 13.78
C LEU A 245 11.46 13.79 13.45
N SER A 246 11.04 12.93 14.38
CA SER A 246 9.80 12.18 14.32
C SER A 246 9.14 12.09 15.69
N ARG A 247 7.84 11.79 15.75
CA ARG A 247 7.16 11.44 17.00
C ARG A 247 6.35 10.17 16.86
N ILE A 248 6.23 9.43 17.96
CA ILE A 248 5.24 8.36 18.11
C ILE A 248 3.93 8.99 18.58
N VAL A 249 2.86 8.75 17.84
CA VAL A 249 1.51 9.20 18.17
C VAL A 249 0.74 7.99 18.72
N PRO A 250 0.49 7.93 20.04
CA PRO A 250 -0.25 6.81 20.62
C PRO A 250 -1.73 6.86 20.21
N ILE A 251 -2.31 5.69 19.95
CA ILE A 251 -3.75 5.57 19.71
C ILE A 251 -4.52 5.96 20.99
N PRO A 252 -5.64 6.70 20.90
CA PRO A 252 -6.40 7.15 22.07
C PRO A 252 -6.70 6.01 23.06
N ALA A 253 -6.23 6.17 24.30
CA ALA A 253 -6.26 5.13 25.32
C ALA A 253 -7.67 4.54 25.56
N ASN A 254 -8.71 5.35 25.44
CA ASN A 254 -10.11 4.91 25.60
C ASN A 254 -10.53 3.85 24.56
N GLN A 255 -10.02 3.93 23.33
CA GLN A 255 -10.30 2.95 22.28
C GLN A 255 -9.47 1.68 22.51
N LEU A 256 -8.17 1.85 22.77
CA LEU A 256 -7.23 0.74 22.88
C LEU A 256 -7.41 -0.10 24.16
N ASN A 257 -7.75 0.53 25.30
CA ASN A 257 -8.02 -0.20 26.54
C ASN A 257 -9.31 -1.01 26.44
N LEU A 258 -10.35 -0.48 25.77
CA LEU A 258 -11.59 -1.20 25.54
C LEU A 258 -11.36 -2.43 24.63
N TYR A 259 -10.60 -2.27 23.54
CA TYR A 259 -10.18 -3.37 22.67
C TYR A 259 -9.43 -4.47 23.45
N ARG A 260 -8.43 -4.10 24.26
CA ARG A 260 -7.67 -5.04 25.12
C ARG A 260 -8.57 -5.80 26.10
N ILE A 261 -9.49 -5.12 26.79
CA ILE A 261 -10.44 -5.75 27.72
C ILE A 261 -11.31 -6.77 26.99
N VAL A 262 -11.83 -6.43 25.80
CA VAL A 262 -12.67 -7.33 24.99
C VAL A 262 -11.89 -8.54 24.46
N ILE A 263 -10.62 -8.40 24.07
CA ILE A 263 -9.76 -9.54 23.69
C ILE A 263 -9.55 -10.49 24.88
N ILE A 264 -9.23 -9.97 26.06
CA ILE A 264 -9.06 -10.80 27.28
C ILE A 264 -10.38 -11.52 27.61
N LEU A 265 -11.51 -10.82 27.54
CA LEU A 265 -12.83 -11.41 27.77
C LEU A 265 -13.15 -12.51 26.74
N ARG A 266 -12.85 -12.29 25.46
CA ARG A 266 -12.99 -13.30 24.40
C ARG A 266 -12.11 -14.52 24.65
N LEU A 267 -10.88 -14.35 25.12
CA LEU A 267 -10.00 -15.46 25.51
C LEU A 267 -10.60 -16.27 26.67
N ILE A 268 -11.17 -15.61 27.69
CA ILE A 268 -11.86 -16.28 28.80
C ILE A 268 -13.09 -17.06 28.31
N ILE A 269 -13.91 -16.46 27.43
CA ILE A 269 -15.08 -17.12 26.83
C ILE A 269 -14.66 -18.34 26.00
N LEU A 270 -13.57 -18.24 25.21
CA LEU A 270 -13.00 -19.36 24.46
C LEU A 270 -12.57 -20.50 25.39
N CYS A 271 -11.94 -20.22 26.52
CA CYS A 271 -11.57 -21.25 27.50
C CYS A 271 -12.81 -22.02 28.03
N PHE A 272 -13.89 -21.32 28.39
CA PHE A 272 -15.14 -21.96 28.81
C PHE A 272 -15.82 -22.74 27.68
N PHE A 273 -15.80 -22.20 26.46
CA PHE A 273 -16.28 -22.89 25.26
C PHE A 273 -15.56 -24.22 25.06
N PHE A 274 -14.22 -24.24 25.07
CA PHE A 274 -13.44 -25.48 24.91
C PHE A 274 -13.62 -26.44 26.08
N GLN A 275 -13.70 -25.95 27.31
CA GLN A 275 -14.00 -26.79 28.48
C GLN A 275 -15.35 -27.50 28.32
N TYR A 276 -16.39 -26.79 27.90
CA TYR A 276 -17.69 -27.39 27.59
C TYR A 276 -17.59 -28.40 26.43
N ARG A 277 -16.89 -28.01 25.36
CA ARG A 277 -16.76 -28.80 24.13
C ARG A 277 -16.09 -30.15 24.35
N VAL A 278 -15.01 -30.19 25.13
CA VAL A 278 -14.24 -31.40 25.46
C VAL A 278 -14.98 -32.29 26.46
N THR A 279 -15.74 -31.70 27.39
CA THR A 279 -16.52 -32.47 28.39
C THR A 279 -17.80 -33.11 27.84
N HIS A 280 -18.31 -32.64 26.69
CA HIS A 280 -19.54 -33.13 26.07
C HIS A 280 -19.31 -33.71 24.65
N PRO A 281 -18.69 -34.89 24.52
CA PRO A 281 -18.46 -35.55 23.25
C PRO A 281 -19.74 -36.18 22.67
N VAL A 282 -19.95 -36.00 21.35
CA VAL A 282 -21.07 -36.64 20.64
C VAL A 282 -20.72 -38.08 20.29
N ARG A 283 -21.21 -39.04 21.08
CA ARG A 283 -20.86 -40.46 20.95
C ARG A 283 -21.30 -41.06 19.61
N ASP A 284 -22.49 -40.69 19.11
CA ASP A 284 -23.04 -41.23 17.85
C ASP A 284 -22.29 -40.76 16.59
N ALA A 285 -21.45 -39.72 16.74
CA ALA A 285 -20.73 -39.05 15.66
C ALA A 285 -19.26 -38.75 16.05
N TYR A 286 -18.64 -39.59 16.88
CA TYR A 286 -17.37 -39.29 17.54
C TYR A 286 -16.26 -38.82 16.58
N GLY A 287 -16.13 -39.42 15.39
CA GLY A 287 -15.17 -38.97 14.38
C GLY A 287 -15.41 -37.56 13.85
N LEU A 288 -16.68 -37.20 13.56
CA LEU A 288 -17.04 -35.84 13.11
C LEU A 288 -16.85 -34.81 14.21
N TRP A 289 -17.22 -35.17 15.45
CA TRP A 289 -16.97 -34.35 16.64
C TRP A 289 -15.47 -34.11 16.85
N LEU A 290 -14.65 -35.16 16.79
CA LEU A 290 -13.20 -35.08 17.01
C LEU A 290 -12.53 -34.17 15.96
N VAL A 291 -12.90 -34.30 14.68
CA VAL A 291 -12.39 -33.43 13.62
C VAL A 291 -12.77 -31.97 13.87
N SER A 292 -14.02 -31.68 14.27
CA SER A 292 -14.43 -30.30 14.59
C SER A 292 -13.64 -29.71 15.75
N VAL A 293 -13.48 -30.46 16.85
CA VAL A 293 -12.73 -29.98 18.03
C VAL A 293 -11.26 -29.73 17.68
N ILE A 294 -10.62 -30.58 16.87
CA ILE A 294 -9.24 -30.37 16.42
C ILE A 294 -9.13 -29.10 15.55
N CYS A 295 -10.05 -28.89 14.61
CA CYS A 295 -10.10 -27.68 13.79
C CYS A 295 -10.35 -26.41 14.62
N GLU A 296 -11.31 -26.45 15.55
CA GLU A 296 -11.66 -25.35 16.46
C GLU A 296 -10.45 -24.95 17.34
N VAL A 297 -9.75 -25.94 17.92
CA VAL A 297 -8.53 -25.71 18.71
C VAL A 297 -7.42 -25.09 17.85
N TRP A 298 -7.24 -25.55 16.60
CA TRP A 298 -6.27 -24.94 15.69
C TRP A 298 -6.62 -23.48 15.35
N PHE A 299 -7.89 -23.17 15.06
CA PHE A 299 -8.30 -21.80 14.79
C PHE A 299 -8.16 -20.89 16.01
N ALA A 300 -8.42 -21.39 17.23
CA ALA A 300 -8.17 -20.63 18.45
C ALA A 300 -6.68 -20.33 18.65
N LEU A 301 -5.78 -21.28 18.36
CA LEU A 301 -4.34 -21.05 18.37
C LEU A 301 -3.90 -20.05 17.29
N SER A 302 -4.40 -20.21 16.05
CA SER A 302 -4.10 -19.31 14.94
C SER A 302 -4.59 -17.88 15.22
N TRP A 303 -5.78 -17.74 15.80
CA TRP A 303 -6.32 -16.45 16.26
C TRP A 303 -5.48 -15.83 17.37
N LEU A 304 -5.02 -16.62 18.34
CA LEU A 304 -4.17 -16.14 19.44
C LEU A 304 -2.82 -15.60 18.93
N LEU A 305 -2.20 -16.33 18.00
CA LEU A 305 -0.95 -15.95 17.33
C LEU A 305 -1.11 -14.70 16.46
N ASP A 306 -2.28 -14.48 15.87
CA ASP A 306 -2.61 -13.31 15.06
C ASP A 306 -2.96 -12.06 15.88
N GLN A 307 -3.61 -12.21 17.03
CA GLN A 307 -4.06 -11.09 17.85
C GLN A 307 -3.01 -10.53 18.81
N PHE A 308 -2.14 -11.36 19.39
CA PHE A 308 -1.10 -10.87 20.30
C PHE A 308 -0.11 -9.87 19.67
N PRO A 309 0.29 -9.99 18.39
CA PRO A 309 1.05 -8.94 17.70
C PRO A 309 0.31 -7.59 17.59
N LYS A 310 -1.03 -7.57 17.63
CA LYS A 310 -1.86 -6.36 17.59
C LYS A 310 -2.01 -5.66 18.95
N TRP A 311 -1.28 -6.08 19.99
CA TRP A 311 -1.50 -5.61 21.37
C TRP A 311 -1.11 -4.14 21.62
N HIS A 312 -0.13 -3.63 20.89
CA HIS A 312 0.42 -2.28 21.06
C HIS A 312 0.57 -1.56 19.71
N PRO A 313 -0.55 -1.25 19.01
CA PRO A 313 -0.49 -0.50 17.77
C PRO A 313 -0.07 0.95 18.03
N ILE A 314 0.82 1.47 17.19
CA ILE A 314 1.26 2.87 17.22
C ILE A 314 1.10 3.52 15.85
N ASN A 315 1.05 4.86 15.83
CA ASN A 315 1.25 5.64 14.63
C ASN A 315 2.54 6.47 14.78
N ARG A 316 3.10 6.94 13.67
CA ARG A 316 4.28 7.80 13.64
C ARG A 316 4.06 8.99 12.71
N GLU A 317 4.64 10.12 13.07
CA GLU A 317 4.66 11.34 12.25
C GLU A 317 6.10 11.83 12.06
N THR A 318 6.37 12.39 10.89
CA THR A 318 7.67 12.92 10.45
C THR A 318 7.64 14.44 10.37
N TYR A 319 8.75 15.10 10.74
CA TYR A 319 8.89 16.55 10.67
C TYR A 319 9.96 16.93 9.65
N LEU A 320 9.53 17.13 8.40
CA LEU A 320 10.41 17.45 7.27
C LEU A 320 11.10 18.81 7.43
N ASP A 321 10.38 19.79 7.98
CA ASP A 321 10.91 21.15 8.17
C ASP A 321 12.10 21.15 9.15
N ARG A 322 12.04 20.32 10.20
CA ARG A 322 13.15 20.13 11.16
C ARG A 322 14.32 19.36 10.57
N LEU A 323 14.07 18.43 9.64
CA LEU A 323 15.12 17.75 8.91
C LEU A 323 15.88 18.75 8.02
N ALA A 324 15.17 19.64 7.34
CA ALA A 324 15.77 20.69 6.51
C ALA A 324 16.60 21.67 7.36
N LEU A 325 16.03 22.23 8.43
CA LEU A 325 16.73 23.14 9.34
C LEU A 325 18.01 22.55 9.98
N ARG A 326 18.08 21.22 10.14
CA ARG A 326 19.25 20.51 10.70
C ARG A 326 20.29 20.11 9.64
N TYR A 327 19.88 19.60 8.48
CA TYR A 327 20.78 18.93 7.52
C TYR A 327 20.73 19.46 6.08
N ASP A 328 19.79 20.36 5.75
CA ASP A 328 19.57 20.89 4.39
C ASP A 328 19.30 22.40 4.45
N ARG A 329 20.25 23.14 5.03
CA ARG A 329 20.16 24.59 5.27
C ARG A 329 20.41 25.37 3.98
N GLU A 330 19.60 26.39 3.72
CA GLU A 330 19.80 27.27 2.58
C GLU A 330 21.13 28.04 2.71
N GLY A 331 21.96 27.99 1.66
CA GLY A 331 23.28 28.63 1.60
C GLY A 331 24.46 27.75 2.06
N GLU A 332 24.21 26.62 2.72
CA GLU A 332 25.24 25.64 3.10
C GLU A 332 25.19 24.39 2.19
N PRO A 333 26.29 23.64 2.02
CA PRO A 333 26.25 22.35 1.34
C PRO A 333 25.42 21.33 2.14
N SER A 334 24.50 20.64 1.46
CA SER A 334 23.58 19.69 2.10
C SER A 334 24.33 18.55 2.81
N GLN A 335 24.01 18.38 4.09
CA GLN A 335 24.52 17.32 4.98
C GLN A 335 23.63 16.07 4.96
N LEU A 336 22.62 16.04 4.10
CA LEU A 336 21.79 14.86 3.87
C LEU A 336 22.61 13.65 3.40
N ALA A 337 22.30 12.48 3.94
CA ALA A 337 23.05 11.25 3.65
C ALA A 337 22.78 10.73 2.23
N PRO A 338 23.77 10.16 1.52
CA PRO A 338 23.55 9.61 0.19
C PRO A 338 22.68 8.35 0.22
N ILE A 339 21.77 8.23 -0.75
CA ILE A 339 20.80 7.14 -0.91
C ILE A 339 20.90 6.56 -2.32
N ASP A 340 21.17 5.25 -2.42
CA ASP A 340 21.04 4.55 -3.70
C ASP A 340 19.65 3.88 -3.78
N VAL A 341 18.94 4.10 -4.89
CA VAL A 341 17.61 3.53 -5.17
C VAL A 341 17.76 2.39 -6.17
N PHE A 342 17.30 1.20 -5.81
CA PHE A 342 17.45 -0.03 -6.57
C PHE A 342 16.12 -0.46 -7.19
N VAL A 343 16.12 -0.61 -8.52
CA VAL A 343 15.02 -1.19 -9.32
C VAL A 343 15.50 -2.49 -9.94
N SER A 344 14.70 -3.56 -9.87
CA SER A 344 14.99 -4.83 -10.53
C SER A 344 13.90 -5.18 -11.54
N THR A 345 14.28 -5.55 -12.76
CA THR A 345 13.39 -6.12 -13.78
C THR A 345 13.93 -7.47 -14.26
N VAL A 346 13.03 -8.37 -14.65
CA VAL A 346 13.33 -9.76 -15.02
C VAL A 346 13.26 -9.99 -16.53
N ASP A 347 12.26 -9.42 -17.20
CA ASP A 347 11.95 -9.70 -18.61
C ASP A 347 10.99 -8.64 -19.17
N PRO A 348 11.40 -7.83 -20.16
CA PRO A 348 10.57 -6.74 -20.69
C PRO A 348 9.31 -7.21 -21.45
N LEU A 349 9.19 -8.51 -21.76
CA LEU A 349 7.96 -9.09 -22.32
C LEU A 349 6.92 -9.42 -21.24
N LYS A 350 7.32 -9.50 -19.97
CA LYS A 350 6.41 -9.74 -18.82
C LYS A 350 6.14 -8.48 -18.00
N GLU A 351 7.12 -7.57 -18.01
CA GLU A 351 7.16 -6.30 -17.30
C GLU A 351 7.38 -5.20 -18.36
N PRO A 352 6.31 -4.62 -18.95
CA PRO A 352 6.42 -3.68 -20.06
C PRO A 352 7.44 -2.56 -19.78
N PRO A 353 8.39 -2.27 -20.70
CA PRO A 353 9.49 -1.34 -20.42
C PRO A 353 8.99 0.09 -20.15
N LEU A 354 7.81 0.47 -20.65
CA LEU A 354 7.16 1.74 -20.33
C LEU A 354 6.84 1.89 -18.83
N ILE A 355 6.49 0.80 -18.14
CA ILE A 355 6.24 0.80 -16.69
C ILE A 355 7.55 1.00 -15.93
N THR A 356 8.61 0.25 -16.30
CA THR A 356 9.96 0.43 -15.76
C THR A 356 10.48 1.85 -15.98
N ALA A 357 10.28 2.42 -17.18
CA ALA A 357 10.64 3.81 -17.50
C ALA A 357 9.90 4.82 -16.60
N ASN A 358 8.58 4.66 -16.42
CA ASN A 358 7.78 5.51 -15.52
C ASN A 358 8.27 5.46 -14.07
N THR A 359 8.63 4.27 -13.58
CA THR A 359 9.25 4.07 -12.27
C THR A 359 10.59 4.78 -12.16
N VAL A 360 11.49 4.63 -13.13
CA VAL A 360 12.80 5.33 -13.18
C VAL A 360 12.63 6.85 -13.23
N LEU A 361 11.71 7.36 -14.05
CA LEU A 361 11.41 8.80 -14.11
C LEU A 361 10.90 9.35 -12.77
N SER A 362 10.09 8.57 -12.05
CA SER A 362 9.62 8.95 -10.71
C SER A 362 10.75 9.04 -9.67
N ILE A 363 11.78 8.20 -9.82
CA ILE A 363 12.98 8.19 -8.97
C ILE A 363 13.90 9.38 -9.27
N LEU A 364 14.12 9.69 -10.55
CA LEU A 364 14.98 10.81 -10.96
C LEU A 364 14.36 12.18 -10.61
N ALA A 365 13.04 12.24 -10.44
CA ALA A 365 12.28 13.45 -10.11
C ALA A 365 11.93 13.61 -8.60
N VAL A 366 12.62 12.90 -7.70
CA VAL A 366 12.45 13.06 -6.25
C VAL A 366 12.95 14.41 -5.72
N ASP A 367 12.45 14.79 -4.55
CA ASP A 367 12.83 15.99 -3.81
C ASP A 367 13.95 15.63 -2.83
N TYR A 368 15.17 15.67 -3.35
CA TYR A 368 16.42 15.40 -2.64
C TYR A 368 17.59 16.01 -3.43
N PRO A 369 18.73 16.34 -2.80
CA PRO A 369 19.94 16.80 -3.49
C PRO A 369 20.41 15.81 -4.57
N VAL A 370 20.78 16.33 -5.74
CA VAL A 370 21.09 15.52 -6.94
C VAL A 370 22.40 14.75 -6.84
N ASP A 371 23.35 15.23 -6.03
CA ASP A 371 24.61 14.57 -5.70
C ASP A 371 24.44 13.43 -4.68
N LYS A 372 23.31 13.40 -3.98
CA LYS A 372 23.02 12.41 -2.92
C LYS A 372 22.12 11.27 -3.38
N VAL A 373 21.40 11.38 -4.49
CA VAL A 373 20.57 10.29 -5.06
C VAL A 373 21.25 9.64 -6.24
N SER A 374 21.23 8.30 -6.28
CA SER A 374 21.60 7.53 -7.47
C SER A 374 20.59 6.41 -7.72
N CYS A 375 20.15 6.26 -8.96
CA CYS A 375 19.23 5.22 -9.41
C CYS A 375 20.02 4.08 -10.07
N TYR A 376 19.82 2.86 -9.60
CA TYR A 376 20.40 1.64 -10.17
C TYR A 376 19.28 0.74 -10.69
N VAL A 377 19.38 0.34 -11.96
CA VAL A 377 18.43 -0.58 -12.60
C VAL A 377 19.16 -1.88 -12.92
N SER A 378 18.78 -2.95 -12.24
CA SER A 378 19.25 -4.31 -12.51
C SER A 378 18.34 -4.99 -13.52
N ASP A 379 18.89 -5.36 -14.66
CA ASP A 379 18.23 -6.15 -15.70
C ASP A 379 18.71 -7.60 -15.64
N ASP A 380 17.87 -8.47 -15.09
CA ASP A 380 18.13 -9.90 -14.97
C ASP A 380 17.84 -10.67 -16.29
N GLY A 381 17.21 -10.03 -17.27
CA GLY A 381 16.98 -10.57 -18.61
C GLY A 381 18.16 -10.30 -19.57
N SER A 382 18.96 -9.26 -19.31
CA SER A 382 20.01 -8.75 -20.19
C SER A 382 19.49 -8.40 -21.59
N ALA A 383 18.28 -7.84 -21.65
CA ALA A 383 17.55 -7.62 -22.90
C ALA A 383 17.87 -6.26 -23.50
N MET A 384 18.26 -6.23 -24.79
CA MET A 384 18.56 -4.97 -25.49
C MET A 384 17.37 -4.00 -25.49
N LEU A 385 16.12 -4.49 -25.49
CA LEU A 385 14.92 -3.67 -25.32
C LEU A 385 14.94 -2.84 -24.03
N THR A 386 15.33 -3.45 -22.90
CA THR A 386 15.44 -2.74 -21.61
C THR A 386 16.50 -1.66 -21.68
N PHE A 387 17.64 -1.95 -22.32
CA PHE A 387 18.75 -1.02 -22.50
C PHE A 387 18.39 0.18 -23.41
N GLU A 388 17.83 -0.07 -24.60
CA GLU A 388 17.37 1.00 -25.52
C GLU A 388 16.27 1.86 -24.85
N ALA A 389 15.31 1.23 -24.16
CA ALA A 389 14.25 1.94 -23.45
C ALA A 389 14.79 2.82 -22.31
N LEU A 390 15.84 2.39 -21.58
CA LEU A 390 16.50 3.22 -20.57
C LEU A 390 17.25 4.40 -21.17
N SER A 391 17.84 4.24 -22.36
CA SER A 391 18.50 5.35 -23.08
C SER A 391 17.50 6.44 -23.46
N GLU A 392 16.38 6.06 -24.08
CA GLU A 392 15.26 6.98 -24.38
C GLU A 392 14.69 7.63 -23.10
N THR A 393 14.60 6.85 -22.01
CA THR A 393 14.13 7.34 -20.71
C THR A 393 15.08 8.39 -20.13
N ALA A 394 16.39 8.22 -20.30
CA ALA A 394 17.39 9.19 -19.86
C ALA A 394 17.28 10.52 -20.63
N GLU A 395 17.03 10.48 -21.94
CA GLU A 395 16.78 11.70 -22.73
C GLU A 395 15.49 12.41 -22.30
N PHE A 396 14.39 11.66 -22.13
CA PHE A 396 13.13 12.25 -21.66
C PHE A 396 13.25 12.80 -20.22
N ALA A 397 14.02 12.16 -19.34
CA ALA A 397 14.27 12.63 -17.98
C ALA A 397 14.88 14.05 -17.94
N ARG A 398 15.75 14.39 -18.89
CA ARG A 398 16.37 15.73 -19.01
C ARG A 398 15.35 16.85 -19.26
N LYS A 399 14.18 16.53 -19.84
CA LYS A 399 13.03 17.45 -20.01
C LYS A 399 12.03 17.35 -18.84
N TRP A 400 11.75 16.13 -18.37
CA TRP A 400 10.73 15.85 -17.35
C TRP A 400 11.12 16.31 -15.95
N VAL A 401 12.37 16.08 -15.52
CA VAL A 401 12.86 16.39 -14.16
C VAL A 401 12.81 17.89 -13.84
N PRO A 402 13.31 18.83 -14.68
CA PRO A 402 13.19 20.26 -14.39
C PRO A 402 11.73 20.71 -14.34
N PHE A 403 10.88 20.27 -15.27
CA PHE A 403 9.43 20.53 -15.23
C PHE A 403 8.77 20.02 -13.94
N CYS A 404 9.14 18.81 -13.51
CA CYS A 404 8.69 18.21 -12.25
C CYS A 404 9.04 19.09 -11.04
N LYS A 405 10.31 19.48 -10.91
CA LYS A 405 10.83 20.23 -9.76
C LYS A 405 10.27 21.67 -9.75
N LYS A 406 10.34 22.37 -10.88
CA LYS A 406 9.84 23.75 -11.06
C LYS A 406 8.36 23.92 -10.68
N HIS A 407 7.50 22.96 -11.06
CA HIS A 407 6.05 23.07 -10.85
C HIS A 407 5.52 22.26 -9.67
N ASN A 408 6.37 21.54 -8.94
CA ASN A 408 5.98 20.65 -7.84
C ASN A 408 4.76 19.78 -8.19
N ILE A 409 4.87 19.01 -9.27
CA ILE A 409 3.81 18.09 -9.70
C ILE A 409 3.91 16.76 -8.93
N GLU A 410 2.77 16.15 -8.62
CA GLU A 410 2.72 14.81 -8.04
C GLU A 410 1.48 14.06 -8.60
N PRO A 411 1.56 12.76 -8.96
CA PRO A 411 2.73 11.88 -8.83
C PRO A 411 3.88 12.25 -9.77
N ARG A 412 5.06 11.67 -9.53
CA ARG A 412 6.28 11.92 -10.32
C ARG A 412 6.41 11.04 -11.56
N ALA A 413 5.60 9.97 -11.67
CA ALA A 413 5.50 9.13 -12.86
C ALA A 413 4.54 9.77 -13.90
N PRO A 414 5.00 10.04 -15.15
CA PRO A 414 4.22 10.79 -16.13
C PRO A 414 2.94 10.09 -16.61
N GLU A 415 2.93 8.77 -16.86
CA GLU A 415 1.71 8.04 -17.27
C GLU A 415 0.59 8.25 -16.25
N PHE A 416 0.89 7.97 -14.98
CA PHE A 416 -0.06 8.10 -13.88
C PHE A 416 -0.41 9.56 -13.53
N TYR A 417 0.42 10.53 -13.92
CA TYR A 417 0.11 11.95 -13.78
C TYR A 417 -0.84 12.43 -14.90
N PHE A 418 -0.55 12.09 -16.16
CA PHE A 418 -1.37 12.54 -17.30
C PHE A 418 -2.70 11.77 -17.42
N ALA A 419 -2.78 10.53 -16.91
CA ALA A 419 -4.03 9.76 -16.84
C ALA A 419 -5.02 10.24 -15.77
N GLN A 420 -4.61 11.10 -14.82
CA GLN A 420 -5.50 11.59 -13.77
C GLN A 420 -6.50 12.63 -14.29
N LYS A 421 -7.80 12.26 -14.23
CA LYS A 421 -8.95 13.14 -14.54
C LYS A 421 -9.25 14.15 -13.41
N ILE A 422 -8.22 14.69 -12.77
CA ILE A 422 -8.31 15.67 -11.67
C ILE A 422 -8.05 17.07 -12.24
N ASP A 423 -8.69 18.10 -11.67
CA ASP A 423 -8.43 19.51 -12.00
C ASP A 423 -6.96 19.88 -11.72
N TYR A 424 -6.13 19.81 -12.75
CA TYR A 424 -4.68 20.06 -12.69
C TYR A 424 -4.32 21.54 -12.49
N LEU A 425 -5.29 22.45 -12.57
CA LEU A 425 -5.09 23.88 -12.26
C LEU A 425 -5.21 24.15 -10.75
N LYS A 426 -5.74 23.20 -9.97
CA LYS A 426 -5.92 23.36 -8.54
C LYS A 426 -4.58 23.61 -7.86
N ASP A 427 -4.52 24.68 -7.06
CA ASP A 427 -3.37 25.11 -6.28
C ASP A 427 -2.11 25.46 -7.11
N LYS A 428 -2.25 25.70 -8.43
CA LYS A 428 -1.15 26.15 -9.32
C LYS A 428 -1.23 27.64 -9.62
N ILE A 429 -0.23 28.38 -9.15
CA ILE A 429 -0.17 29.86 -9.21
C ILE A 429 0.62 30.36 -10.44
N GLN A 430 1.50 29.55 -11.04
CA GLN A 430 2.36 30.00 -12.15
C GLN A 430 1.58 30.14 -13.47
N PRO A 431 1.59 31.32 -14.13
CA PRO A 431 0.81 31.54 -15.35
C PRO A 431 1.34 30.79 -16.58
N SER A 432 2.63 30.42 -16.61
CA SER A 432 3.20 29.63 -17.71
C SER A 432 2.89 28.13 -17.61
N PHE A 433 2.40 27.65 -16.45
CA PHE A 433 2.22 26.22 -16.16
C PHE A 433 1.40 25.49 -17.22
N VAL A 434 0.31 26.08 -17.72
CA VAL A 434 -0.56 25.39 -18.70
C VAL A 434 0.13 25.25 -20.06
N LYS A 435 0.90 26.26 -20.48
CA LYS A 435 1.66 26.23 -21.73
C LYS A 435 2.77 25.19 -21.66
N GLU A 436 3.54 25.20 -20.57
CA GLU A 436 4.60 24.22 -20.29
C GLU A 436 4.04 22.79 -20.14
N ARG A 437 2.93 22.60 -19.41
CA ARG A 437 2.27 21.29 -19.24
C ARG A 437 1.78 20.72 -20.56
N ARG A 438 1.21 21.53 -21.46
CA ARG A 438 0.78 21.07 -22.79
C ARG A 438 1.95 20.69 -23.69
N ALA A 439 3.06 21.45 -23.65
CA ALA A 439 4.28 21.07 -24.34
C ALA A 439 4.82 19.72 -23.81
N MET A 440 4.94 19.60 -22.49
CA MET A 440 5.42 18.39 -21.82
C MET A 440 4.52 17.17 -22.07
N LYS A 441 3.19 17.35 -22.19
CA LYS A 441 2.29 16.24 -22.55
C LYS A 441 2.60 15.72 -23.96
N ARG A 442 2.82 16.58 -24.96
CA ARG A 442 3.15 16.14 -26.33
C ARG A 442 4.49 15.39 -26.37
N GLU A 443 5.50 15.95 -25.70
CA GLU A 443 6.81 15.32 -25.52
C GLU A 443 6.71 13.93 -24.86
N TYR A 444 5.78 13.75 -23.91
CA TYR A 444 5.51 12.45 -23.29
C TYR A 444 4.80 11.47 -24.23
N GLU A 445 3.80 11.89 -25.00
CA GLU A 445 3.14 11.02 -25.99
C GLU A 445 4.13 10.60 -27.10
N GLU A 446 5.00 11.51 -27.56
CA GLU A 446 6.07 11.20 -28.51
C GLU A 446 7.08 10.20 -27.94
N PHE A 447 7.47 10.36 -26.67
CA PHE A 447 8.29 9.37 -25.94
C PHE A 447 7.59 8.00 -25.86
N LYS A 448 6.30 7.97 -25.52
CA LYS A 448 5.50 6.74 -25.46
C LYS A 448 5.44 6.02 -26.82
N VAL A 449 5.29 6.77 -27.91
CA VAL A 449 5.35 6.23 -29.29
C VAL A 449 6.73 5.64 -29.61
N ARG A 450 7.84 6.30 -29.21
CA ARG A 450 9.20 5.75 -29.42
C ARG A 450 9.43 4.47 -28.63
N ILE A 451 9.04 4.42 -27.35
CA ILE A 451 9.10 3.19 -26.54
C ILE A 451 8.28 2.06 -27.17
N ASN A 452 7.06 2.34 -27.64
CA ASN A 452 6.21 1.33 -28.29
C ASN A 452 6.81 0.83 -29.62
N ALA A 453 7.50 1.70 -30.38
CA ALA A 453 8.25 1.29 -31.57
C ALA A 453 9.42 0.36 -31.23
N LEU A 454 10.14 0.61 -30.13
CA LEU A 454 11.19 -0.29 -29.62
C LEU A 454 10.62 -1.64 -29.19
N VAL A 455 9.47 -1.67 -28.50
CA VAL A 455 8.78 -2.92 -28.11
C VAL A 455 8.38 -3.73 -29.36
N ALA A 456 7.81 -3.07 -30.38
CA ALA A 456 7.42 -3.73 -31.63
C ALA A 456 8.63 -4.24 -32.43
N LYS A 457 9.75 -3.51 -32.43
CA LYS A 457 11.05 -3.94 -33.00
C LYS A 457 11.58 -5.18 -32.27
N ALA A 458 11.55 -5.17 -30.93
CA ALA A 458 12.08 -6.24 -30.08
C ALA A 458 11.37 -7.60 -30.24
N GLN A 459 10.12 -7.62 -30.70
CA GLN A 459 9.40 -8.87 -31.01
C GLN A 459 10.00 -9.63 -32.21
N LYS A 460 10.79 -8.96 -33.06
CA LYS A 460 11.43 -9.54 -34.24
C LYS A 460 12.93 -9.70 -34.00
N VAL A 461 13.30 -10.80 -33.34
CA VAL A 461 14.71 -11.14 -33.07
C VAL A 461 15.44 -11.42 -34.40
N PRO A 462 16.57 -10.75 -34.71
CA PRO A 462 17.37 -11.05 -35.89
C PRO A 462 18.08 -12.41 -35.78
N GLU A 463 18.29 -13.10 -36.91
CA GLU A 463 18.99 -14.41 -36.93
C GLU A 463 20.46 -14.30 -36.48
N GLU A 464 21.14 -13.20 -36.80
CA GLU A 464 22.51 -12.91 -36.36
C GLU A 464 22.60 -12.39 -34.91
N GLY A 465 21.45 -12.29 -34.22
CA GLY A 465 21.34 -11.70 -32.89
C GLY A 465 21.21 -10.17 -32.92
N TRP A 466 21.14 -9.56 -31.74
CA TRP A 466 21.04 -8.11 -31.60
C TRP A 466 22.40 -7.43 -31.81
N THR A 467 22.37 -6.25 -32.43
CA THR A 467 23.52 -5.37 -32.69
C THR A 467 23.25 -3.97 -32.15
N MET A 468 24.20 -3.40 -31.42
CA MET A 468 24.13 -2.04 -30.88
C MET A 468 24.27 -0.98 -31.99
N ALA A 469 23.92 0.27 -31.67
CA ALA A 469 23.95 1.39 -32.62
C ALA A 469 25.36 1.76 -33.13
N ASP A 470 26.41 1.31 -32.44
CA ASP A 470 27.82 1.44 -32.86
C ASP A 470 28.27 0.33 -33.83
N GLY A 471 27.38 -0.61 -34.17
CA GLY A 471 27.66 -1.75 -35.04
C GLY A 471 28.26 -2.96 -34.34
N THR A 472 28.44 -2.95 -33.02
CA THR A 472 28.94 -4.11 -32.26
C THR A 472 27.82 -5.08 -31.87
N ALA A 473 28.14 -6.35 -31.69
CA ALA A 473 27.16 -7.36 -31.25
C ALA A 473 26.76 -7.16 -29.78
N TRP A 474 25.47 -7.30 -29.47
CA TRP A 474 24.96 -7.19 -28.10
C TRP A 474 25.53 -8.30 -27.21
N PRO A 475 26.26 -7.99 -26.11
CA PRO A 475 26.88 -9.02 -25.27
C PRO A 475 25.87 -9.94 -24.58
N GLY A 476 24.63 -9.46 -24.39
CA GLY A 476 23.53 -10.20 -23.78
C GLY A 476 22.74 -11.12 -24.71
N ASN A 477 23.20 -11.38 -25.93
CA ASN A 477 22.46 -12.19 -26.92
C ASN A 477 22.08 -13.60 -26.43
N ASN A 478 22.86 -14.18 -25.51
CA ASN A 478 22.48 -15.40 -24.80
C ASN A 478 22.14 -15.08 -23.33
N THR A 479 20.88 -15.26 -22.95
CA THR A 479 20.40 -14.95 -21.59
C THR A 479 20.93 -15.87 -20.48
N ARG A 480 21.61 -16.97 -20.84
CA ARG A 480 22.23 -17.94 -19.91
C ARG A 480 23.76 -17.88 -19.87
N ASP A 481 24.40 -17.24 -20.84
CA ASP A 481 25.85 -17.09 -20.94
C ASP A 481 26.19 -15.70 -21.51
N HIS A 482 26.34 -14.73 -20.62
CA HIS A 482 26.72 -13.35 -20.96
C HIS A 482 27.66 -12.74 -19.91
N PRO A 483 28.57 -11.85 -20.32
CA PRO A 483 29.40 -11.08 -19.38
C PRO A 483 28.54 -10.09 -18.58
N GLY A 484 29.04 -9.68 -17.41
CA GLY A 484 28.45 -8.57 -16.67
C GLY A 484 28.64 -7.25 -17.41
N MET A 485 27.59 -6.42 -17.42
CA MET A 485 27.56 -5.12 -18.10
C MET A 485 27.17 -4.02 -17.13
N ILE A 486 27.85 -2.87 -17.22
CA ILE A 486 27.53 -1.66 -16.44
C ILE A 486 27.56 -0.47 -17.40
N GLN A 487 26.48 0.31 -17.43
CA GLN A 487 26.41 1.55 -18.19
C GLN A 487 25.90 2.69 -17.29
N VAL A 488 26.52 3.86 -17.40
CA VAL A 488 26.06 5.08 -16.70
C VAL A 488 25.46 6.03 -17.74
N PHE A 489 24.18 6.36 -17.60
CA PHE A 489 23.43 7.20 -18.54
C PHE A 489 23.38 8.67 -18.12
N LEU A 490 23.10 8.94 -16.83
CA LEU A 490 22.96 10.29 -16.26
C LEU A 490 23.92 10.49 -15.09
N GLY A 491 24.09 11.74 -14.66
CA GLY A 491 25.01 12.18 -13.60
C GLY A 491 26.09 13.11 -14.15
N HIS A 492 27.12 13.40 -13.34
CA HIS A 492 28.21 14.34 -13.67
C HIS A 492 28.91 14.09 -15.03
N SER A 493 28.93 12.84 -15.52
CA SER A 493 29.47 12.47 -16.84
C SER A 493 28.42 12.25 -17.94
N GLY A 494 27.12 12.33 -17.63
CA GLY A 494 25.99 12.00 -18.51
C GLY A 494 25.28 13.20 -19.12
N GLY A 495 25.79 14.42 -18.90
CA GLY A 495 25.20 15.66 -19.40
C GLY A 495 24.18 16.31 -18.45
N LEU A 496 23.86 17.57 -18.76
CA LEU A 496 23.02 18.46 -17.95
C LEU A 496 21.55 18.43 -18.42
N ASP A 497 20.61 18.90 -17.58
CA ASP A 497 19.20 19.11 -17.96
C ASP A 497 19.04 20.27 -18.98
N THR A 498 17.79 20.60 -19.34
CA THR A 498 17.51 21.73 -20.26
C THR A 498 17.88 23.10 -19.71
N ASP A 499 18.02 23.21 -18.39
CA ASP A 499 18.20 24.45 -17.65
C ASP A 499 19.67 24.64 -17.21
N GLY A 500 20.52 23.64 -17.45
CA GLY A 500 21.96 23.63 -17.16
C GLY A 500 22.36 22.93 -15.85
N ASN A 501 21.45 22.24 -15.16
CA ASN A 501 21.72 21.58 -13.88
C ASN A 501 22.07 20.09 -14.05
N GLU A 502 22.71 19.50 -13.04
CA GLU A 502 22.97 18.06 -12.99
C GLU A 502 21.71 17.25 -12.61
N LEU A 503 21.55 16.07 -13.21
CA LEU A 503 20.53 15.08 -12.82
C LEU A 503 21.13 13.99 -11.91
N PRO A 504 20.31 13.34 -11.06
CA PRO A 504 20.74 12.14 -10.32
C PRO A 504 21.33 11.07 -11.25
N ARG A 505 22.35 10.35 -10.76
CA ARG A 505 23.01 9.32 -11.57
C ARG A 505 22.05 8.18 -11.91
N LEU A 506 22.07 7.72 -13.16
CA LEU A 506 21.34 6.52 -13.61
C LEU A 506 22.34 5.46 -14.07
N VAL A 507 22.36 4.31 -13.38
CA VAL A 507 23.27 3.19 -13.65
C VAL A 507 22.46 1.97 -14.05
N TYR A 508 22.66 1.47 -15.27
CA TYR A 508 22.19 0.16 -15.71
C TYR A 508 23.24 -0.90 -15.33
N VAL A 509 22.77 -2.02 -14.78
CA VAL A 509 23.58 -3.16 -14.39
C VAL A 509 22.92 -4.43 -14.92
N SER A 510 23.67 -5.24 -15.66
CA SER A 510 23.32 -6.65 -15.89
C SER A 510 24.43 -7.53 -15.35
N ARG A 511 24.06 -8.57 -14.59
CA ARG A 511 25.02 -9.44 -13.89
C ARG A 511 25.66 -10.43 -14.86
N GLU A 512 26.88 -10.88 -14.58
CA GLU A 512 27.42 -12.02 -15.32
C GLU A 512 26.58 -13.26 -15.04
N LYS A 513 26.17 -13.97 -16.10
CA LYS A 513 25.48 -15.26 -15.99
C LYS A 513 26.19 -16.29 -16.84
N ARG A 514 26.37 -17.47 -16.27
CA ARG A 514 27.03 -18.63 -16.91
C ARG A 514 26.19 -19.90 -16.72
N PRO A 515 26.24 -20.85 -17.66
CA PRO A 515 25.67 -22.18 -17.47
C PRO A 515 26.31 -22.89 -16.27
N GLY A 516 25.49 -23.58 -15.46
CA GLY A 516 25.95 -24.32 -14.28
C GLY A 516 26.08 -23.50 -12.98
N PHE A 517 26.03 -22.15 -13.05
CA PHE A 517 25.96 -21.30 -11.86
C PHE A 517 24.51 -21.05 -11.43
N GLN A 518 24.29 -20.92 -10.12
CA GLN A 518 22.97 -20.62 -9.54
C GLN A 518 22.84 -19.12 -9.28
N HIS A 519 21.88 -18.47 -9.93
CA HIS A 519 21.82 -16.99 -10.02
C HIS A 519 20.87 -16.32 -9.01
N HIS A 520 20.19 -17.12 -8.19
CA HIS A 520 19.35 -16.68 -7.05
C HIS A 520 18.27 -15.62 -7.33
N LYS A 521 17.83 -15.46 -8.60
CA LYS A 521 16.77 -14.52 -9.03
C LYS A 521 16.99 -13.11 -8.44
N LYS A 522 15.91 -12.48 -7.93
CA LYS A 522 15.90 -11.14 -7.32
C LYS A 522 16.87 -11.02 -6.14
N ALA A 523 16.96 -12.01 -5.25
CA ALA A 523 17.93 -11.98 -4.14
C ALA A 523 19.39 -11.84 -4.62
N GLY A 524 19.75 -12.55 -5.69
CA GLY A 524 21.06 -12.42 -6.35
C GLY A 524 21.25 -11.06 -7.03
N ALA A 525 20.21 -10.54 -7.68
CA ALA A 525 20.20 -9.22 -8.32
C ALA A 525 20.46 -8.11 -7.28
N MET A 526 19.71 -8.12 -6.19
CA MET A 526 19.85 -7.17 -5.08
C MET A 526 21.22 -7.26 -4.41
N ASN A 527 21.78 -8.46 -4.22
CA ASN A 527 23.12 -8.62 -3.64
C ASN A 527 24.24 -8.10 -4.56
N ALA A 528 24.14 -8.30 -5.88
CA ALA A 528 25.08 -7.69 -6.82
C ALA A 528 24.92 -6.15 -6.85
N LEU A 529 23.69 -5.64 -6.78
CA LEU A 529 23.42 -4.20 -6.68
C LEU A 529 24.06 -3.59 -5.43
N ILE A 530 23.98 -4.22 -4.25
CA ILE A 530 24.69 -3.72 -3.05
C ILE A 530 26.19 -3.57 -3.32
N ARG A 531 26.82 -4.61 -3.90
CA ARG A 531 28.27 -4.64 -4.13
C ARG A 531 28.71 -3.60 -5.15
N VAL A 532 28.00 -3.50 -6.28
CA VAL A 532 28.36 -2.56 -7.35
C VAL A 532 28.12 -1.11 -6.91
N SER A 533 27.04 -0.83 -6.17
CA SER A 533 26.79 0.52 -5.66
C SER A 533 27.82 0.92 -4.60
N ALA A 534 28.29 0.00 -3.77
CA ALA A 534 29.36 0.26 -2.79
C ALA A 534 30.69 0.70 -3.46
N VAL A 535 30.95 0.26 -4.69
CA VAL A 535 32.14 0.66 -5.47
C VAL A 535 31.89 1.96 -6.25
N LEU A 536 30.66 2.25 -6.69
CA LEU A 536 30.35 3.36 -7.61
C LEU A 536 29.81 4.64 -6.94
N THR A 537 29.12 4.55 -5.81
CA THR A 537 28.56 5.71 -5.07
C THR A 537 28.66 5.58 -3.55
N ASN A 538 28.55 4.35 -3.03
CA ASN A 538 28.55 3.99 -1.61
C ASN A 538 27.53 4.79 -0.78
N GLY A 539 26.27 4.89 -1.24
CA GLY A 539 25.21 5.56 -0.50
C GLY A 539 24.95 4.88 0.85
N ALA A 540 24.95 5.62 1.97
CA ALA A 540 24.79 5.05 3.31
C ALA A 540 23.46 4.29 3.49
N TYR A 541 22.43 4.70 2.77
CA TYR A 541 21.12 4.06 2.73
C TYR A 541 20.78 3.50 1.35
N LEU A 542 19.98 2.43 1.34
CA LEU A 542 19.59 1.69 0.14
C LEU A 542 18.07 1.57 0.08
N LEU A 543 17.41 2.13 -0.93
CA LEU A 543 15.95 2.04 -1.08
C LEU A 543 15.59 1.08 -2.21
N ASN A 544 14.82 0.03 -1.92
CA ASN A 544 14.42 -0.94 -2.93
C ASN A 544 13.00 -0.70 -3.46
N VAL A 545 12.83 -0.79 -4.78
CA VAL A 545 11.53 -0.61 -5.46
C VAL A 545 11.38 -1.64 -6.58
N ASP A 546 10.20 -2.24 -6.68
CA ASP A 546 9.85 -3.12 -7.82
C ASP A 546 9.50 -2.29 -9.06
N CYS A 547 9.74 -2.83 -10.26
CA CYS A 547 9.53 -2.10 -11.52
C CYS A 547 8.10 -1.58 -11.70
N ASP A 548 7.11 -2.26 -11.10
CA ASP A 548 5.68 -1.90 -11.10
C ASP A 548 5.26 -0.93 -9.98
N HIS A 549 6.21 -0.39 -9.20
CA HIS A 549 5.98 0.58 -8.14
C HIS A 549 6.75 1.89 -8.38
N TYR A 550 6.09 3.03 -8.22
CA TYR A 550 6.65 4.36 -8.47
C TYR A 550 6.46 5.31 -7.28
N PHE A 551 7.22 6.40 -7.26
CA PHE A 551 7.13 7.47 -6.27
C PHE A 551 5.88 8.34 -6.53
N ASN A 552 4.85 8.14 -5.72
CA ASN A 552 3.63 8.96 -5.74
C ASN A 552 3.78 10.27 -4.94
N SER A 553 4.71 10.33 -3.97
CA SER A 553 5.19 11.60 -3.42
C SER A 553 6.71 11.70 -3.52
N SER A 554 7.21 12.90 -3.85
CA SER A 554 8.65 13.15 -3.90
C SER A 554 9.32 13.22 -2.52
N LYS A 555 8.53 13.35 -1.45
CA LYS A 555 9.01 13.54 -0.08
C LYS A 555 9.46 12.24 0.61
N ALA A 556 9.17 11.08 0.00
CA ALA A 556 9.44 9.74 0.53
C ALA A 556 10.88 9.54 1.07
N LEU A 557 11.89 10.07 0.36
CA LEU A 557 13.28 9.99 0.80
C LEU A 557 13.53 10.81 2.07
N ARG A 558 13.05 12.06 2.12
CA ARG A 558 13.15 12.93 3.29
C ARG A 558 12.39 12.34 4.49
N GLU A 559 11.22 11.74 4.27
CA GLU A 559 10.43 11.04 5.29
C GLU A 559 11.18 9.84 5.90
N ALA A 560 11.89 9.05 5.07
CA ALA A 560 12.76 7.99 5.58
C ALA A 560 13.93 8.56 6.41
N MET A 561 14.54 9.66 5.95
CA MET A 561 15.67 10.29 6.66
C MET A 561 15.29 10.88 8.02
N CYS A 562 14.04 11.33 8.23
CA CYS A 562 13.55 11.71 9.56
C CYS A 562 13.69 10.60 10.62
N PHE A 563 13.79 9.32 10.21
CA PHE A 563 14.05 8.20 11.12
C PHE A 563 15.49 7.70 11.08
N MET A 564 16.10 7.65 9.88
CA MET A 564 17.45 7.10 9.68
C MET A 564 18.55 8.07 10.14
N MET A 565 18.33 9.39 10.02
CA MET A 565 19.28 10.43 10.46
C MET A 565 18.95 11.01 11.85
N ASP A 566 17.97 10.45 12.57
CA ASP A 566 17.71 10.80 13.96
C ASP A 566 18.79 10.16 14.87
N PRO A 567 19.56 10.93 15.66
CA PRO A 567 20.63 10.38 16.49
C PRO A 567 20.20 9.31 17.51
N ALA A 568 18.93 9.34 17.95
CA ALA A 568 18.40 8.41 18.94
C ALA A 568 17.84 7.12 18.32
N LEU A 569 17.20 7.22 17.14
CA LEU A 569 16.56 6.09 16.45
C LEU A 569 17.45 5.47 15.37
N GLY A 570 18.08 6.28 14.52
CA GLY A 570 18.78 5.84 13.30
C GLY A 570 19.89 4.82 13.53
N ARG A 571 20.57 4.88 14.68
CA ARG A 571 21.61 3.90 15.08
C ARG A 571 21.09 2.48 15.33
N LYS A 572 19.76 2.33 15.54
CA LYS A 572 19.07 1.07 15.85
C LYS A 572 18.11 0.64 14.73
N THR A 573 17.75 1.56 13.84
CA THR A 573 16.89 1.30 12.67
C THR A 573 17.68 0.59 11.58
N CYS A 574 17.25 -0.61 11.20
CA CYS A 574 17.78 -1.32 10.03
C CYS A 574 17.03 -1.00 8.74
N TYR A 575 15.72 -0.72 8.81
CA TYR A 575 14.96 -0.24 7.66
C TYR A 575 13.68 0.51 8.04
N VAL A 576 13.25 1.39 7.14
CA VAL A 576 11.92 2.03 7.14
C VAL A 576 11.08 1.40 6.04
N GLN A 577 9.96 0.76 6.40
CA GLN A 577 8.99 0.19 5.47
C GLN A 577 7.81 1.16 5.28
N PHE A 578 7.45 1.40 4.03
CA PHE A 578 6.25 2.16 3.66
C PHE A 578 5.09 1.21 3.27
N PRO A 579 3.82 1.63 3.41
CA PRO A 579 2.67 0.86 2.94
C PRO A 579 2.68 0.75 1.42
N GLN A 580 2.49 -0.47 0.90
CA GLN A 580 2.20 -0.67 -0.52
C GLN A 580 0.74 -0.31 -0.77
N ARG A 581 0.49 0.59 -1.72
CA ARG A 581 -0.85 0.92 -2.22
C ARG A 581 -0.88 0.65 -3.71
N PHE A 582 -2.03 0.25 -4.24
CA PHE A 582 -2.16 -0.07 -5.65
C PHE A 582 -3.23 0.78 -6.33
N ASP A 583 -2.98 1.11 -7.60
CA ASP A 583 -3.93 1.75 -8.51
C ASP A 583 -4.52 0.70 -9.49
N GLY A 584 -5.49 1.09 -10.31
CA GLY A 584 -6.14 0.19 -11.27
C GLY A 584 -7.12 -0.82 -10.65
N ILE A 585 -7.54 -0.62 -9.40
CA ILE A 585 -8.42 -1.55 -8.68
C ILE A 585 -9.89 -1.19 -8.94
N ASP A 586 -10.71 -2.20 -9.21
CA ASP A 586 -12.18 -2.13 -9.23
C ASP A 586 -12.72 -1.35 -8.02
N LEU A 587 -13.75 -0.53 -8.28
CA LEU A 587 -14.46 0.28 -7.29
C LEU A 587 -15.04 -0.59 -6.16
N HIS A 588 -15.36 -1.85 -6.47
CA HIS A 588 -15.86 -2.85 -5.52
C HIS A 588 -14.79 -3.81 -4.96
N ASP A 589 -13.49 -3.63 -5.26
CA ASP A 589 -12.34 -4.47 -4.85
C ASP A 589 -12.67 -5.94 -4.55
N ARG A 590 -13.31 -6.61 -5.52
CA ARG A 590 -13.89 -7.96 -5.36
C ARG A 590 -12.90 -9.03 -4.89
N TYR A 591 -11.60 -8.80 -5.09
CA TYR A 591 -10.51 -9.72 -4.78
C TYR A 591 -9.62 -9.26 -3.61
N ALA A 592 -10.03 -8.21 -2.87
CA ALA A 592 -9.30 -7.64 -1.73
C ALA A 592 -7.83 -7.29 -2.07
N ASN A 593 -7.58 -6.81 -3.29
CA ASN A 593 -6.24 -6.51 -3.80
C ASN A 593 -5.56 -5.36 -3.05
N ARG A 594 -6.32 -4.47 -2.41
CA ARG A 594 -5.76 -3.39 -1.57
C ARG A 594 -5.04 -3.89 -0.32
N ASN A 595 -5.32 -5.12 0.15
CA ASN A 595 -4.75 -5.74 1.35
C ASN A 595 -4.70 -4.82 2.59
N ILE A 596 -5.77 -4.03 2.79
CA ILE A 596 -5.78 -2.89 3.71
C ILE A 596 -5.63 -3.33 5.17
N VAL A 597 -6.24 -4.47 5.53
CA VAL A 597 -6.17 -5.05 6.89
C VAL A 597 -4.72 -5.37 7.29
N PHE A 598 -3.92 -5.91 6.36
CA PHE A 598 -2.52 -6.21 6.63
C PHE A 598 -1.68 -4.93 6.83
N PHE A 599 -1.82 -3.95 5.93
CA PHE A 599 -1.03 -2.72 5.98
C PHE A 599 -1.49 -1.72 7.05
N ASP A 600 -2.79 -1.63 7.37
CA ASP A 600 -3.31 -0.63 8.32
C ASP A 600 -3.71 -1.18 9.70
N ILE A 601 -3.72 -2.51 9.89
CA ILE A 601 -3.96 -3.13 11.22
C ILE A 601 -2.72 -3.92 11.67
N ASN A 602 -2.30 -4.93 10.92
CA ASN A 602 -1.21 -5.82 11.34
C ASN A 602 0.13 -5.08 11.45
N MET A 603 0.55 -4.36 10.40
CA MET A 603 1.84 -3.66 10.39
C MET A 603 1.96 -2.57 11.48
N LYS A 604 0.86 -1.86 11.78
CA LYS A 604 0.81 -0.89 12.89
C LYS A 604 1.00 -1.55 14.26
N GLY A 605 0.51 -2.78 14.43
CA GLY A 605 0.72 -3.60 15.62
C GLY A 605 2.19 -3.99 15.80
N LEU A 606 2.85 -4.43 14.72
CA LEU A 606 4.27 -4.83 14.73
C LEU A 606 5.22 -3.66 14.99
N ASP A 607 4.91 -2.48 14.44
CA ASP A 607 5.71 -1.25 14.62
C ASP A 607 5.85 -0.84 16.10
N GLY A 608 4.86 -1.16 16.94
CA GLY A 608 4.92 -0.92 18.39
C GLY A 608 5.67 -1.99 19.20
N ILE A 609 6.12 -3.08 18.57
CA ILE A 609 6.89 -4.15 19.22
C ILE A 609 8.36 -4.04 18.85
N GLN A 610 8.75 -4.37 17.63
CA GLN A 610 10.13 -4.29 17.13
C GLN A 610 10.23 -3.67 15.73
N GLY A 611 9.10 -3.55 15.02
CA GLY A 611 9.03 -2.99 13.67
C GLY A 611 8.25 -3.88 12.70
N PRO A 612 7.81 -3.35 11.54
CA PRO A 612 7.18 -4.13 10.49
C PRO A 612 8.12 -5.17 9.85
N VAL A 613 7.56 -6.26 9.32
CA VAL A 613 8.32 -7.18 8.45
C VAL A 613 8.58 -6.54 7.08
N TYR A 614 9.71 -6.85 6.45
CA TYR A 614 10.01 -6.42 5.09
C TYR A 614 9.15 -7.19 4.08
N VAL A 615 8.57 -6.47 3.12
CA VAL A 615 7.56 -6.97 2.15
C VAL A 615 7.96 -6.77 0.69
N GLY A 616 9.26 -6.71 0.40
CA GLY A 616 9.79 -6.84 -0.95
C GLY A 616 9.91 -5.55 -1.78
N THR A 617 9.24 -4.44 -1.44
CA THR A 617 9.33 -3.14 -2.14
C THR A 617 8.93 -1.97 -1.20
N GLY A 618 9.38 -0.75 -1.53
CA GLY A 618 9.08 0.47 -0.78
C GLY A 618 9.76 0.51 0.58
N CYS A 619 11.02 0.06 0.65
CA CYS A 619 11.75 -0.08 1.91
C CYS A 619 13.15 0.55 1.83
N CYS A 620 13.49 1.41 2.80
CA CYS A 620 14.77 2.11 2.89
C CYS A 620 15.64 1.48 3.99
N PHE A 621 16.69 0.77 3.60
CA PHE A 621 17.60 0.01 4.44
C PHE A 621 18.85 0.78 4.84
N ASN A 622 19.38 0.47 6.02
CA ASN A 622 20.73 0.77 6.44
C ASN A 622 21.70 -0.24 5.81
N ARG A 623 22.66 0.26 5.01
CA ARG A 623 23.67 -0.58 4.33
C ARG A 623 24.46 -1.47 5.32
N GLN A 624 24.81 -0.94 6.50
CA GLN A 624 25.57 -1.68 7.50
C GLN A 624 24.77 -2.84 8.12
N ALA A 625 23.45 -2.70 8.23
CA ALA A 625 22.58 -3.78 8.68
C ALA A 625 22.48 -4.92 7.63
N LEU A 626 22.49 -4.59 6.33
CA LEU A 626 22.54 -5.56 5.23
C LEU A 626 23.90 -6.26 5.12
N TYR A 627 25.01 -5.56 5.40
CA TYR A 627 26.34 -6.17 5.60
C TYR A 627 26.40 -7.12 6.82
N GLY A 628 25.36 -7.11 7.66
CA GLY A 628 25.21 -8.00 8.81
C GLY A 628 26.09 -7.62 9.99
N TYR A 629 26.38 -6.33 10.16
CA TYR A 629 26.86 -5.81 11.44
C TYR A 629 25.72 -5.82 12.48
N ASP A 630 26.08 -5.83 13.75
CA ASP A 630 25.13 -5.74 14.87
C ASP A 630 24.81 -4.26 15.18
N PRO A 631 23.61 -3.95 15.71
CA PRO A 631 23.22 -2.58 16.03
C PRO A 631 24.02 -1.99 17.19
N VAL A 632 24.26 -0.68 17.13
CA VAL A 632 24.90 0.08 18.23
C VAL A 632 23.86 0.35 19.32
N LEU A 633 23.76 -0.58 20.26
CA LEU A 633 22.84 -0.54 21.40
C LEU A 633 23.47 0.16 22.62
N THR A 634 22.69 0.93 23.37
CA THR A 634 23.12 1.50 24.66
C THR A 634 22.84 0.54 25.81
N GLU A 635 23.41 0.79 27.00
CA GLU A 635 23.19 -0.07 28.18
C GLU A 635 21.71 -0.23 28.54
N ALA A 636 20.90 0.82 28.32
CA ALA A 636 19.45 0.79 28.55
C ALA A 636 18.69 -0.13 27.57
N ASP A 637 19.22 -0.37 26.36
CA ASP A 637 18.63 -1.33 25.39
C ASP A 637 18.99 -2.78 25.73
N LEU A 638 20.06 -2.99 26.50
CA LEU A 638 20.54 -4.30 26.93
C LEU A 638 19.82 -4.82 28.17
N GLU A 639 19.03 -3.99 28.86
CA GLU A 639 18.16 -4.45 29.94
C GLU A 639 17.07 -5.40 29.40
N PRO A 640 17.05 -6.67 29.82
CA PRO A 640 16.02 -7.58 29.37
C PRO A 640 14.66 -7.17 29.97
N ASN A 641 13.68 -6.94 29.10
CA ASN A 641 12.28 -6.72 29.48
C ASN A 641 11.67 -8.03 30.06
N ILE A 642 12.02 -8.36 31.30
CA ILE A 642 11.54 -9.54 32.03
C ILE A 642 10.13 -9.26 32.55
N VAL A 643 9.14 -9.32 31.66
CA VAL A 643 7.70 -9.31 32.01
C VAL A 643 7.23 -10.72 32.41
N VAL A 644 8.01 -11.42 33.25
CA VAL A 644 7.58 -12.61 34.02
C VAL A 644 8.31 -12.61 35.37
N LYS A 645 7.83 -11.80 36.32
CA LYS A 645 8.23 -11.89 37.73
C LYS A 645 7.07 -11.63 38.70
N SER A 646 5.99 -12.38 38.49
CA SER A 646 5.05 -12.72 39.56
C SER A 646 4.67 -14.21 39.42
N CYS A 647 4.54 -14.88 40.56
CA CYS A 647 4.54 -16.35 40.77
C CYS A 647 5.93 -17.01 40.88
N CYS A 648 6.08 -17.86 41.90
CA CYS A 648 7.25 -18.68 42.26
C CYS A 648 8.48 -17.98 42.90
N GLY A 649 8.41 -17.77 44.23
CA GLY A 649 9.46 -18.15 45.20
C GLY A 649 10.88 -17.54 45.09
N ARG A 650 11.26 -16.72 46.09
CA ARG A 650 12.66 -16.32 46.33
C ARG A 650 13.59 -17.54 46.50
N ARG A 651 14.57 -17.72 45.61
CA ARG A 651 15.82 -18.45 45.88
C ARG A 651 17.02 -17.57 45.55
N LYS A 652 17.85 -17.26 46.56
CA LYS A 652 19.17 -16.62 46.37
C LYS A 652 20.07 -17.60 45.58
N LYS A 653 20.68 -17.15 44.48
CA LYS A 653 21.79 -17.86 43.82
C LYS A 653 22.96 -16.87 43.61
N LYS A 654 24.19 -17.37 43.75
CA LYS A 654 25.42 -16.57 43.87
C LYS A 654 25.75 -15.78 42.59
N ASN A 655 26.10 -14.50 42.75
CA ASN A 655 26.67 -13.66 41.69
C ASN A 655 28.10 -14.11 41.35
N LYS A 656 28.26 -15.10 40.45
CA LYS A 656 29.58 -15.40 39.84
C LYS A 656 29.56 -15.72 38.34
N SER A 657 28.39 -15.83 37.70
CA SER A 657 28.28 -16.03 36.25
C SER A 657 27.89 -14.77 35.45
N TYR A 658 27.46 -13.69 36.10
CA TYR A 658 26.95 -12.49 35.41
C TYR A 658 28.09 -11.66 34.78
N MET A 659 29.17 -11.41 35.54
CA MET A 659 30.36 -10.74 35.02
C MET A 659 31.04 -11.51 33.89
N ASP A 660 31.02 -12.85 33.94
CA ASP A 660 31.66 -13.70 32.93
C ASP A 660 30.80 -13.89 31.66
N SER A 661 29.50 -13.59 31.72
CA SER A 661 28.70 -13.32 30.53
C SER A 661 28.95 -11.91 29.99
N GLN A 662 29.06 -10.89 30.84
CA GLN A 662 29.34 -9.51 30.40
C GLN A 662 30.71 -9.39 29.72
N SER A 663 31.76 -10.02 30.23
CA SER A 663 33.09 -10.04 29.60
C SER A 663 33.08 -10.71 28.23
N ARG A 664 32.33 -11.80 28.05
CA ARG A 664 32.14 -12.47 26.75
C ARG A 664 31.23 -11.71 25.80
N ILE A 665 30.30 -10.90 26.32
CA ILE A 665 29.45 -10.01 25.52
C ILE A 665 30.25 -8.79 25.05
N MET A 666 31.03 -8.14 25.92
CA MET A 666 31.96 -7.08 25.54
C MET A 666 32.96 -7.54 24.48
N LYS A 667 33.61 -8.70 24.67
CA LYS A 667 34.51 -9.28 23.65
C LYS A 667 33.86 -9.60 22.30
N ARG A 668 32.53 -9.74 22.24
CA ARG A 668 31.79 -9.82 20.97
C ARG A 668 31.59 -8.44 20.33
N THR A 669 31.24 -7.43 21.13
CA THR A 669 31.09 -6.04 20.67
C THR A 669 32.43 -5.42 20.25
N GLU A 670 33.53 -5.75 20.94
CA GLU A 670 34.90 -5.36 20.56
C GLU A 670 35.32 -5.98 19.21
N SER A 671 34.84 -7.18 18.87
CA SER A 671 35.08 -7.78 17.54
C SER A 671 34.36 -7.08 16.38
N SER A 672 33.66 -5.98 16.67
CA SER A 672 33.03 -5.07 15.72
C SER A 672 33.48 -3.59 15.87
N ALA A 673 34.50 -3.32 16.68
CA ALA A 673 35.14 -1.99 16.73
C ALA A 673 36.20 -1.84 15.62
N PRO A 674 36.41 -0.63 15.06
CA PRO A 674 37.45 -0.40 14.06
C PRO A 674 38.85 -0.43 14.70
N ILE A 675 39.72 -1.33 14.24
CA ILE A 675 41.09 -1.52 14.79
C ILE A 675 42.10 -0.57 14.10
N PHE A 676 41.71 0.68 13.91
CA PHE A 676 42.59 1.76 13.40
C PHE A 676 42.18 3.11 13.99
N ASN A 677 42.34 3.26 15.31
CA ASN A 677 42.61 4.58 15.90
C ASN A 677 44.11 4.83 15.77
N MET A 678 44.49 5.80 14.96
CA MET A 678 45.89 6.17 14.71
C MET A 678 46.37 7.19 15.76
N GLU A 679 46.44 6.77 17.04
CA GLU A 679 46.95 7.62 18.13
C GLU A 679 47.94 6.91 19.08
N ASP A 680 47.99 5.57 19.11
CA ASP A 680 48.96 4.80 19.92
C ASP A 680 50.10 4.21 19.05
N ILE A 681 50.92 5.06 18.43
CA ILE A 681 52.22 4.66 17.87
C ILE A 681 53.34 5.26 18.72
N GLU A 682 53.63 4.61 19.84
CA GLU A 682 54.95 4.73 20.48
C GLU A 682 55.37 3.37 21.10
N GLU A 683 56.64 3.02 20.88
CA GLU A 683 57.41 1.96 21.54
C GLU A 683 57.01 0.46 21.37
N GLY A 684 57.53 -0.15 20.30
CA GLY A 684 58.59 -1.16 20.50
C GLY A 684 58.26 -2.67 20.57
N ILE A 685 58.68 -3.38 19.51
CA ILE A 685 59.09 -4.82 19.49
C ILE A 685 57.96 -5.88 19.61
N GLU A 686 57.42 -6.36 18.46
CA GLU A 686 57.20 -7.80 18.13
C GLU A 686 56.56 -8.03 16.74
N GLY A 687 57.31 -7.73 15.66
CA GLY A 687 56.78 -7.67 14.28
C GLY A 687 56.39 -8.98 13.57
N TYR A 688 56.11 -10.09 14.26
CA TYR A 688 55.73 -11.38 13.64
C TYR A 688 54.37 -11.95 14.07
N GLU A 689 53.86 -11.61 15.27
CA GLU A 689 52.50 -12.03 15.67
C GLU A 689 51.43 -11.06 15.11
N ASP A 690 51.74 -9.77 15.00
CA ASP A 690 50.83 -8.76 14.45
C ASP A 690 50.57 -8.95 12.96
N GLU A 691 51.60 -9.23 12.14
CA GLU A 691 51.38 -9.56 10.72
C GLU A 691 50.44 -10.77 10.58
N ARG A 692 50.58 -11.77 11.46
CA ARG A 692 49.73 -12.96 11.45
C ARG A 692 48.30 -12.65 11.91
N SER A 693 48.11 -11.73 12.86
CA SER A 693 46.79 -11.31 13.34
C SER A 693 46.05 -10.49 12.28
N VAL A 694 46.75 -9.57 11.60
CA VAL A 694 46.25 -8.76 10.48
C VAL A 694 45.94 -9.62 9.25
N LEU A 695 46.83 -10.55 8.87
CA LEU A 695 46.57 -11.47 7.76
C LEU A 695 45.39 -12.41 8.04
N MET A 696 45.19 -12.82 9.30
CA MET A 696 44.02 -13.63 9.69
C MET A 696 42.72 -12.80 9.73
N SER A 697 42.79 -11.52 10.11
CA SER A 697 41.63 -10.62 10.07
C SER A 697 41.24 -10.28 8.63
N GLN A 698 42.20 -9.99 7.76
CA GLN A 698 42.00 -9.75 6.34
C GLN A 698 41.40 -10.99 5.63
N ARG A 699 41.96 -12.19 5.84
CA ARG A 699 41.37 -13.44 5.30
C ARG A 699 39.93 -13.69 5.80
N LYS A 700 39.61 -13.26 7.01
CA LYS A 700 38.23 -13.34 7.55
C LYS A 700 37.31 -12.34 6.85
N LEU A 701 37.78 -11.13 6.55
CA LEU A 701 37.05 -10.13 5.76
C LEU A 701 36.86 -10.59 4.31
N GLU A 702 37.90 -11.13 3.67
CA GLU A 702 37.83 -11.70 2.31
C GLU A 702 36.84 -12.87 2.22
N LYS A 703 36.87 -13.77 3.21
CA LYS A 703 35.87 -14.86 3.31
C LYS A 703 34.46 -14.34 3.56
N ARG A 704 34.32 -13.21 4.25
CA ARG A 704 33.01 -12.62 4.58
C ARG A 704 32.41 -11.87 3.39
N PHE A 705 33.17 -10.93 2.83
CA PHE A 705 32.72 -9.92 1.86
C PHE A 705 33.16 -10.18 0.41
N GLY A 706 34.16 -11.03 0.18
CA GLY A 706 34.74 -11.36 -1.12
C GLY A 706 36.13 -10.77 -1.36
N GLN A 707 36.68 -11.02 -2.54
CA GLN A 707 38.11 -10.77 -2.84
C GLN A 707 38.44 -9.31 -3.16
N SER A 708 37.44 -8.44 -3.35
CA SER A 708 37.65 -7.03 -3.71
C SER A 708 38.13 -6.21 -2.50
N PRO A 709 39.37 -5.66 -2.51
CA PRO A 709 39.86 -4.83 -1.42
C PRO A 709 39.17 -3.46 -1.38
N ILE A 710 38.78 -2.92 -2.56
CA ILE A 710 38.04 -1.67 -2.68
C ILE A 710 36.65 -1.82 -2.07
N PHE A 711 35.96 -2.93 -2.35
CA PHE A 711 34.68 -3.22 -1.71
C PHE A 711 34.82 -3.36 -0.19
N ILE A 712 35.80 -4.13 0.31
CA ILE A 712 36.05 -4.27 1.74
C ILE A 712 36.28 -2.89 2.39
N ALA A 713 37.15 -2.05 1.81
CA ALA A 713 37.41 -0.70 2.30
C ALA A 713 36.14 0.16 2.35
N SER A 714 35.32 0.12 1.29
CA SER A 714 34.03 0.86 1.24
C SER A 714 33.08 0.48 2.38
N THR A 715 33.12 -0.77 2.86
CA THR A 715 32.22 -1.24 3.94
C THR A 715 32.51 -0.60 5.29
N PHE A 716 33.73 -0.12 5.53
CA PHE A 716 34.10 0.57 6.78
C PHE A 716 33.71 2.06 6.81
N MET A 717 33.36 2.65 5.66
CA MET A 717 32.96 4.05 5.54
C MET A 717 31.48 4.20 5.96
N THR A 718 31.23 4.38 7.25
CA THR A 718 29.87 4.38 7.85
C THR A 718 28.98 5.52 7.36
N GLN A 719 29.54 6.66 6.98
CA GLN A 719 28.82 7.80 6.38
C GLN A 719 28.65 7.67 4.86
N GLY A 720 29.19 6.61 4.24
CA GLY A 720 29.17 6.39 2.80
C GLY A 720 30.20 7.24 2.04
N GLY A 721 30.02 7.30 0.71
CA GLY A 721 30.92 7.99 -0.21
C GLY A 721 32.18 7.20 -0.58
N ILE A 722 32.96 7.77 -1.51
CA ILE A 722 34.18 7.19 -2.08
C ILE A 722 35.35 8.14 -1.82
N PRO A 723 36.56 7.66 -1.50
CA PRO A 723 37.74 8.52 -1.37
C PRO A 723 38.02 9.30 -2.67
N PRO A 724 38.19 10.63 -2.61
CA PRO A 724 38.28 11.50 -3.79
C PRO A 724 39.53 11.26 -4.67
N SER A 725 40.48 10.45 -4.21
CA SER A 725 41.69 10.05 -4.93
C SER A 725 41.49 8.88 -5.91
N THR A 726 40.28 8.32 -6.03
CA THR A 726 40.05 7.06 -6.76
C THR A 726 39.72 7.28 -8.24
N ASN A 727 40.48 6.64 -9.15
CA ASN A 727 40.30 6.80 -10.60
C ASN A 727 38.98 6.14 -11.10
N PRO A 728 38.07 6.87 -11.77
CA PRO A 728 36.80 6.34 -12.28
C PRO A 728 36.93 5.09 -13.17
N ALA A 729 37.97 5.00 -14.01
CA ALA A 729 38.19 3.84 -14.87
C ALA A 729 38.58 2.58 -14.06
N SER A 730 39.29 2.76 -12.93
CA SER A 730 39.60 1.67 -12.01
C SER A 730 38.36 1.20 -11.22
N LEU A 731 37.50 2.15 -10.81
CA LEU A 731 36.23 1.85 -10.16
C LEU A 731 35.30 1.05 -11.08
N LEU A 732 35.20 1.39 -12.36
CA LEU A 732 34.36 0.64 -13.30
C LEU A 732 34.87 -0.79 -13.52
N LYS A 733 36.19 -0.98 -13.64
CA LYS A 733 36.79 -2.33 -13.74
C LYS A 733 36.50 -3.18 -12.50
N GLU A 734 36.60 -2.58 -11.31
CA GLU A 734 36.32 -3.26 -10.05
C GLU A 734 34.81 -3.55 -9.88
N ALA A 735 33.96 -2.62 -10.31
CA ALA A 735 32.51 -2.76 -10.33
C ALA A 735 32.07 -3.95 -11.19
N ILE A 736 32.71 -4.18 -12.34
CA ILE A 736 32.51 -5.38 -13.18
C ILE A 736 32.99 -6.65 -12.46
N HIS A 737 34.10 -6.61 -11.73
CA HIS A 737 34.59 -7.77 -10.98
C HIS A 737 33.63 -8.20 -9.86
N VAL A 738 33.06 -7.27 -9.09
CA VAL A 738 32.17 -7.62 -7.97
C VAL A 738 30.77 -8.13 -8.39
N ILE A 739 30.38 -7.95 -9.66
CA ILE A 739 29.14 -8.52 -10.23
C ILE A 739 29.35 -9.84 -10.98
N SER A 740 30.57 -10.40 -10.95
CA SER A 740 30.88 -11.69 -11.57
C SER A 740 30.17 -12.86 -10.88
N CYS A 741 29.85 -13.91 -11.65
CA CYS A 741 29.01 -15.01 -11.15
C CYS A 741 29.70 -15.86 -10.07
N GLY A 742 31.03 -15.94 -10.08
CA GLY A 742 31.83 -16.70 -9.10
C GLY A 742 32.16 -15.94 -7.81
N TYR A 743 31.75 -14.68 -7.67
CA TYR A 743 32.09 -13.85 -6.50
C TYR A 743 31.46 -14.37 -5.19
N GLU A 744 30.36 -15.12 -5.29
CA GLU A 744 29.53 -15.55 -4.15
C GLU A 744 29.87 -16.96 -3.61
N ASP A 745 30.55 -17.80 -4.40
CA ASP A 745 30.75 -19.22 -4.09
C ASP A 745 31.41 -19.45 -2.72
N LYS A 746 32.52 -18.76 -2.47
CA LYS A 746 33.37 -18.92 -1.29
C LYS A 746 33.09 -17.91 -0.18
N THR A 747 32.06 -17.08 -0.33
CA THR A 747 31.74 -15.99 0.61
C THR A 747 30.50 -16.25 1.46
N GLU A 748 30.21 -15.35 2.40
CA GLU A 748 29.02 -15.40 3.27
C GLU A 748 27.79 -14.66 2.68
N TRP A 749 27.91 -14.12 1.45
CA TRP A 749 26.82 -13.56 0.67
C TRP A 749 25.67 -14.55 0.49
N GLY A 750 24.44 -14.07 0.67
CA GLY A 750 23.21 -14.87 0.63
C GLY A 750 23.01 -15.86 1.78
N LYS A 751 24.08 -16.25 2.48
CA LYS A 751 24.05 -17.23 3.59
C LYS A 751 23.86 -16.52 4.93
N GLU A 752 24.59 -15.43 5.14
CA GLU A 752 24.58 -14.61 6.36
C GLU A 752 24.44 -13.10 6.07
N ILE A 753 24.72 -12.67 4.83
CA ILE A 753 24.90 -11.27 4.40
C ILE A 753 24.05 -10.94 3.18
N GLY A 754 23.50 -9.72 3.13
CA GLY A 754 22.60 -9.26 2.08
C GLY A 754 21.21 -9.90 2.18
N TRP A 755 20.51 -9.95 1.05
CA TRP A 755 19.29 -10.72 0.87
C TRP A 755 19.58 -12.22 0.98
N ILE A 756 18.83 -12.92 1.82
CA ILE A 756 19.11 -14.31 2.22
C ILE A 756 18.54 -15.29 1.17
N TYR A 757 19.38 -16.26 0.76
CA TYR A 757 19.03 -17.26 -0.25
C TYR A 757 18.31 -18.47 0.37
N GLY A 758 17.53 -19.18 -0.47
CA GLY A 758 16.96 -20.49 -0.15
C GLY A 758 15.43 -20.52 0.03
N SER A 759 14.74 -19.39 -0.06
CA SER A 759 13.28 -19.30 -0.14
C SER A 759 12.85 -18.50 -1.38
N VAL A 760 11.64 -18.75 -1.88
CA VAL A 760 10.91 -17.89 -2.83
C VAL A 760 10.40 -16.57 -2.18
N THR A 761 10.42 -16.48 -0.84
CA THR A 761 10.16 -15.26 -0.05
C THR A 761 11.42 -14.83 0.69
N GLU A 762 12.44 -14.37 -0.04
CA GLU A 762 13.68 -13.85 0.54
C GLU A 762 13.47 -12.59 1.40
N ASP A 763 12.37 -11.89 1.18
CA ASP A 763 12.01 -10.63 1.83
C ASP A 763 11.76 -10.81 3.34
N ILE A 764 10.77 -11.60 3.71
CA ILE A 764 10.42 -11.88 5.11
C ILE A 764 11.60 -12.56 5.82
N LEU A 765 12.34 -13.43 5.11
CA LEU A 765 13.52 -14.12 5.64
C LEU A 765 14.67 -13.15 5.98
N THR A 766 14.92 -12.16 5.11
CA THR A 766 15.96 -11.14 5.31
C THR A 766 15.60 -10.22 6.48
N GLY A 767 14.35 -9.74 6.54
CA GLY A 767 13.86 -8.95 7.68
C GLY A 767 13.96 -9.71 9.01
N PHE A 768 13.52 -10.98 9.04
CA PHE A 768 13.63 -11.85 10.21
C PHE A 768 15.08 -12.03 10.69
N LYS A 769 16.03 -12.28 9.77
CA LYS A 769 17.47 -12.42 10.10
C LYS A 769 18.03 -11.14 10.71
N MET A 770 17.60 -9.96 10.25
CA MET A 770 18.02 -8.66 10.79
C MET A 770 17.39 -8.39 12.17
N HIS A 771 16.09 -8.64 12.35
CA HIS A 771 15.42 -8.54 13.67
C HIS A 771 16.01 -9.52 14.69
N ALA A 772 16.44 -10.71 14.27
CA ALA A 772 17.09 -11.69 15.14
C ALA A 772 18.47 -11.23 15.68
N ARG A 773 19.21 -10.39 14.95
CA ARG A 773 20.43 -9.70 15.42
C ARG A 773 20.14 -8.59 16.44
N GLY A 774 18.88 -8.15 16.54
CA GLY A 774 18.43 -7.11 17.48
C GLY A 774 18.21 -5.75 16.85
N TRP A 775 18.28 -5.64 15.52
CA TRP A 775 17.87 -4.43 14.82
C TRP A 775 16.35 -4.19 14.99
N GLN A 776 15.95 -2.93 14.88
CA GLN A 776 14.55 -2.50 14.85
C GLN A 776 14.21 -2.00 13.44
N SER A 777 12.96 -2.11 13.03
CA SER A 777 12.46 -1.46 11.82
C SER A 777 11.35 -0.48 12.16
N ILE A 778 10.99 0.39 11.22
CA ILE A 778 10.02 1.45 11.42
C ILE A 778 8.98 1.40 10.32
N TYR A 779 7.70 1.56 10.69
CA TYR A 779 6.60 1.70 9.73
C TYR A 779 6.23 3.17 9.55
N CYS A 780 6.31 3.68 8.32
CA CYS A 780 5.98 5.07 8.01
C CYS A 780 4.75 5.14 7.08
N MET A 781 3.70 5.85 7.50
CA MET A 781 2.49 6.07 6.68
C MET A 781 2.12 7.56 6.64
N PRO A 782 2.71 8.32 5.72
CA PRO A 782 2.33 9.72 5.50
C PRO A 782 0.92 9.84 4.91
N PRO A 783 0.27 11.02 5.01
CA PRO A 783 -1.11 11.22 4.52
C PRO A 783 -1.27 10.96 3.02
N ARG A 784 -0.24 11.28 2.22
CA ARG A 784 -0.12 10.85 0.82
C ARG A 784 0.70 9.56 0.77
N PRO A 785 0.22 8.47 0.16
CA PRO A 785 1.02 7.26 -0.02
C PRO A 785 2.32 7.58 -0.78
N CYS A 786 3.47 7.26 -0.20
CA CYS A 786 4.78 7.53 -0.79
C CYS A 786 4.98 6.72 -2.08
N PHE A 787 4.58 5.45 -2.04
CA PHE A 787 4.68 4.48 -3.13
C PHE A 787 3.30 4.04 -3.59
N LYS A 788 3.16 3.87 -4.89
CA LYS A 788 2.00 3.24 -5.54
C LYS A 788 2.48 2.27 -6.62
N GLY A 789 1.71 1.22 -6.90
CA GLY A 789 2.00 0.30 -7.99
C GLY A 789 0.76 -0.34 -8.63
N SER A 790 0.97 -1.24 -9.58
CA SER A 790 -0.12 -1.91 -10.32
C SER A 790 -0.55 -3.24 -9.68
N ALA A 791 -1.81 -3.32 -9.25
CA ALA A 791 -2.38 -4.57 -8.74
C ALA A 791 -2.58 -5.61 -9.87
N PRO A 792 -2.48 -6.92 -9.58
CA PRO A 792 -2.90 -7.94 -10.55
C PRO A 792 -4.43 -7.89 -10.72
N ILE A 793 -4.88 -7.68 -11.96
CA ILE A 793 -6.27 -7.37 -12.29
C ILE A 793 -7.18 -8.60 -12.17
N ASN A 794 -6.72 -9.78 -12.61
CA ASN A 794 -7.52 -11.01 -12.62
C ASN A 794 -7.28 -11.92 -11.39
N LEU A 795 -8.27 -12.77 -11.09
CA LEU A 795 -8.24 -13.69 -9.94
C LEU A 795 -7.13 -14.76 -10.06
N SER A 796 -6.86 -15.27 -11.26
CA SER A 796 -5.85 -16.32 -11.48
C SER A 796 -4.44 -15.85 -11.11
N ASP A 797 -4.06 -14.65 -11.51
CA ASP A 797 -2.73 -14.10 -11.24
C ASP A 797 -2.60 -13.69 -9.78
N ARG A 798 -3.71 -13.22 -9.17
CA ARG A 798 -3.78 -12.99 -7.72
C ARG A 798 -3.63 -14.29 -6.91
N LEU A 799 -4.28 -15.39 -7.32
CA LEU A 799 -4.11 -16.69 -6.67
C LEU A 799 -2.70 -17.28 -6.88
N ASN A 800 -2.11 -17.12 -8.07
CA ASN A 800 -0.73 -17.50 -8.33
C ASN A 800 0.27 -16.66 -7.50
N GLN A 801 -0.01 -15.38 -7.25
CA GLN A 801 0.79 -14.55 -6.34
C GLN A 801 0.71 -15.06 -4.89
N VAL A 802 -0.50 -15.35 -4.39
CA VAL A 802 -0.71 -15.90 -3.05
C VAL A 802 -0.12 -17.31 -2.89
N LEU A 803 -0.16 -18.14 -3.93
CA LEU A 803 0.51 -19.44 -3.98
C LEU A 803 2.03 -19.29 -3.79
N ARG A 804 2.67 -18.33 -4.47
CA ARG A 804 4.10 -18.04 -4.33
C ARG A 804 4.46 -17.63 -2.89
N TRP A 805 3.67 -16.74 -2.28
CA TRP A 805 3.86 -16.31 -0.89
C TRP A 805 3.72 -17.48 0.09
N ALA A 806 2.65 -18.27 -0.04
CA ALA A 806 2.40 -19.42 0.82
C ALA A 806 3.48 -20.51 0.67
N LEU A 807 3.97 -20.75 -0.55
CA LEU A 807 5.04 -21.71 -0.82
C LEU A 807 6.36 -21.26 -0.16
N GLY A 808 6.74 -19.98 -0.30
CA GLY A 808 7.93 -19.44 0.37
C GLY A 808 7.83 -19.48 1.91
N SER A 809 6.66 -19.20 2.49
CA SER A 809 6.46 -19.38 3.94
C SER A 809 6.63 -20.86 4.37
N VAL A 810 6.14 -21.83 3.59
CA VAL A 810 6.36 -23.26 3.88
C VAL A 810 7.83 -23.67 3.71
N GLU A 811 8.54 -23.13 2.72
CA GLU A 811 9.99 -23.31 2.58
C GLU A 811 10.74 -22.78 3.82
N ILE A 812 10.43 -21.57 4.28
CA ILE A 812 11.05 -20.99 5.50
C ILE A 812 10.74 -21.85 6.73
N LEU A 813 9.50 -22.32 6.88
CA LEU A 813 9.07 -23.16 8.01
C LEU A 813 9.86 -24.46 8.13
N LEU A 814 10.17 -25.08 6.99
CA LEU A 814 10.92 -26.34 6.93
C LEU A 814 12.45 -26.12 6.84
N SER A 815 12.89 -24.88 6.65
CA SER A 815 14.31 -24.51 6.58
C SER A 815 15.00 -24.44 7.95
N ARG A 816 16.34 -24.35 7.92
CA ARG A 816 17.17 -24.00 9.08
C ARG A 816 16.75 -22.67 9.77
N HIS A 817 16.10 -21.76 9.04
CA HIS A 817 15.76 -20.41 9.50
C HIS A 817 14.35 -20.26 10.08
N CYS A 818 13.65 -21.35 10.35
CA CYS A 818 12.32 -21.31 10.96
C CYS A 818 12.29 -20.58 12.32
N PRO A 819 11.39 -19.60 12.53
CA PRO A 819 11.28 -18.83 13.78
C PRO A 819 11.01 -19.64 15.07
N ILE A 820 10.53 -20.88 14.93
CA ILE A 820 10.20 -21.80 16.04
C ILE A 820 11.45 -22.35 16.73
N TRP A 821 12.60 -22.44 16.04
CA TRP A 821 13.87 -22.91 16.62
C TRP A 821 15.08 -22.01 16.31
N TYR A 822 15.01 -21.18 15.27
CA TYR A 822 16.11 -20.28 14.91
C TYR A 822 16.21 -19.06 15.84
N GLY A 823 17.43 -18.59 16.10
CA GLY A 823 17.67 -17.29 16.73
C GLY A 823 17.24 -17.17 18.19
N TYR A 824 17.13 -18.28 18.95
CA TYR A 824 16.84 -18.24 20.41
C TYR A 824 17.97 -17.61 21.23
N ASN A 825 19.20 -17.65 20.73
CA ASN A 825 20.35 -16.93 21.28
C ASN A 825 20.47 -15.48 20.76
N GLY A 826 19.47 -15.01 19.99
CA GLY A 826 19.41 -13.66 19.42
C GLY A 826 18.66 -12.67 20.30
N ARG A 827 18.42 -11.46 19.77
CA ARG A 827 17.81 -10.33 20.49
C ARG A 827 16.34 -10.06 20.09
N LEU A 828 15.67 -11.03 19.48
CA LEU A 828 14.28 -10.93 19.01
C LEU A 828 13.28 -10.90 20.18
N LYS A 829 12.38 -9.91 20.21
CA LYS A 829 11.31 -9.83 21.24
C LYS A 829 10.34 -11.02 21.15
N LEU A 830 9.73 -11.42 22.27
CA LEU A 830 8.83 -12.59 22.31
C LEU A 830 7.58 -12.40 21.43
N LEU A 831 6.90 -11.25 21.53
CA LEU A 831 5.73 -10.96 20.70
C LEU A 831 6.09 -10.86 19.21
N GLU A 832 7.26 -10.32 18.89
CA GLU A 832 7.80 -10.29 17.53
C GLU A 832 8.06 -11.70 16.98
N ARG A 833 8.61 -12.60 17.80
CA ARG A 833 8.75 -14.02 17.44
C ARG A 833 7.40 -14.68 17.16
N LEU A 834 6.38 -14.40 17.98
CA LEU A 834 5.03 -14.94 17.75
C LEU A 834 4.42 -14.40 16.44
N ALA A 835 4.67 -13.13 16.10
CA ALA A 835 4.29 -12.56 14.81
C ALA A 835 4.98 -13.28 13.63
N TYR A 836 6.31 -13.45 13.69
CA TYR A 836 7.02 -14.20 12.66
C TYR A 836 6.57 -15.66 12.58
N ILE A 837 6.26 -16.32 13.69
CA ILE A 837 5.67 -17.67 13.68
C ILE A 837 4.33 -17.63 12.93
N ASN A 838 3.42 -16.71 13.25
CA ASN A 838 2.13 -16.55 12.57
C ASN A 838 2.29 -16.39 11.04
N THR A 839 3.16 -15.47 10.61
CA THR A 839 3.46 -15.17 9.20
C THR A 839 4.11 -16.34 8.43
N ILE A 840 4.70 -17.30 9.14
CA ILE A 840 5.30 -18.50 8.55
C ILE A 840 4.37 -19.72 8.59
N VAL A 841 3.54 -19.88 9.64
CA VAL A 841 2.63 -21.04 9.76
C VAL A 841 1.26 -20.85 9.12
N TYR A 842 0.86 -19.63 8.73
CA TYR A 842 -0.49 -19.36 8.19
C TYR A 842 -0.93 -20.30 7.03
N PRO A 843 -0.06 -20.80 6.13
CA PRO A 843 -0.50 -21.69 5.06
C PRO A 843 -1.03 -23.02 5.60
N ILE A 844 -0.51 -23.52 6.73
CA ILE A 844 -0.94 -24.80 7.31
C ILE A 844 -2.39 -24.74 7.80
N THR A 845 -2.88 -23.56 8.20
CA THR A 845 -4.28 -23.36 8.59
C THR A 845 -5.28 -23.69 7.45
N SER A 846 -4.82 -23.82 6.20
CA SER A 846 -5.61 -24.39 5.09
C SER A 846 -6.12 -25.82 5.34
N ILE A 847 -5.35 -26.67 6.03
CA ILE A 847 -5.71 -28.08 6.27
C ILE A 847 -6.92 -28.20 7.22
N PRO A 848 -6.94 -27.58 8.42
CA PRO A 848 -8.14 -27.56 9.24
C PRO A 848 -9.27 -26.74 8.59
N LEU A 849 -8.96 -25.71 7.79
CA LEU A 849 -9.99 -24.93 7.08
C LEU A 849 -10.75 -25.76 6.03
N ILE A 850 -10.05 -26.51 5.17
CA ILE A 850 -10.72 -27.34 4.15
C ILE A 850 -11.58 -28.43 4.80
N ALA A 851 -11.11 -29.04 5.90
CA ALA A 851 -11.89 -29.98 6.69
C ALA A 851 -13.14 -29.30 7.29
N TYR A 852 -12.97 -28.16 7.96
CA TYR A 852 -14.05 -27.44 8.62
C TYR A 852 -15.12 -26.90 7.64
N CYS A 853 -14.73 -26.48 6.44
CA CYS A 853 -15.67 -26.06 5.39
C CYS A 853 -16.49 -27.22 4.79
N VAL A 854 -16.05 -28.46 4.93
CA VAL A 854 -16.76 -29.67 4.43
C VAL A 854 -17.61 -30.33 5.52
N LEU A 855 -17.30 -30.13 6.80
CA LEU A 855 -18.07 -30.67 7.93
C LEU A 855 -19.59 -30.38 7.86
N PRO A 856 -20.07 -29.15 7.53
CA PRO A 856 -21.51 -28.87 7.44
C PRO A 856 -22.22 -29.72 6.39
N ALA A 857 -21.62 -29.87 5.21
CA ALA A 857 -22.13 -30.71 4.13
C ALA A 857 -22.26 -32.18 4.57
N ILE A 858 -21.25 -32.73 5.24
CA ILE A 858 -21.30 -34.11 5.75
C ILE A 858 -22.40 -34.28 6.82
N CYS A 859 -22.62 -33.28 7.67
CA CYS A 859 -23.67 -33.32 8.71
C CYS A 859 -25.10 -33.19 8.14
N LEU A 860 -25.25 -32.50 7.02
CA LEU A 860 -26.49 -32.47 6.26
C LEU A 860 -26.75 -33.81 5.56
N LEU A 861 -25.74 -34.40 4.90
CA LEU A 861 -25.86 -35.66 4.15
C LEU A 861 -26.03 -36.91 5.04
N THR A 862 -25.27 -37.01 6.14
CA THR A 862 -25.33 -38.17 7.06
C THR A 862 -26.43 -38.08 8.10
N ASN A 863 -27.15 -36.96 8.13
CA ASN A 863 -28.04 -36.51 9.21
C ASN A 863 -27.44 -36.50 10.64
N LYS A 864 -26.16 -36.79 10.84
CA LYS A 864 -25.49 -36.63 12.14
C LYS A 864 -25.23 -35.15 12.44
N PHE A 865 -24.98 -34.81 13.70
CA PHE A 865 -24.64 -33.44 14.10
C PHE A 865 -23.41 -33.42 15.00
N ILE A 866 -22.66 -32.32 14.94
CA ILE A 866 -21.33 -32.18 15.55
C ILE A 866 -21.43 -31.74 17.01
N ILE A 867 -22.47 -30.98 17.32
CA ILE A 867 -22.73 -30.39 18.64
C ILE A 867 -23.83 -31.24 19.31
N PRO A 868 -23.71 -31.60 20.60
CA PRO A 868 -24.80 -32.24 21.33
C PRO A 868 -26.00 -31.29 21.49
N GLU A 869 -27.13 -31.80 21.96
CA GLU A 869 -28.28 -30.95 22.29
C GLU A 869 -27.87 -29.88 23.33
N ILE A 870 -28.11 -28.62 22.97
CA ILE A 870 -27.58 -27.47 23.69
C ILE A 870 -28.52 -27.11 24.84
N SER A 871 -28.07 -27.27 26.08
CA SER A 871 -28.81 -26.78 27.25
C SER A 871 -28.83 -25.24 27.28
N ASN A 872 -29.83 -24.64 27.92
CA ASN A 872 -29.94 -23.18 28.06
C ASN A 872 -28.65 -22.52 28.58
N TYR A 873 -27.94 -23.19 29.50
CA TYR A 873 -26.66 -22.73 30.04
C TYR A 873 -25.53 -22.81 29.00
N ALA A 874 -25.46 -23.90 28.23
CA ALA A 874 -24.47 -24.05 27.16
C ALA A 874 -24.69 -23.01 26.04
N GLY A 875 -25.94 -22.77 25.65
CA GLY A 875 -26.31 -21.82 24.59
C GLY A 875 -25.81 -20.39 24.85
N MET A 876 -25.78 -19.98 26.12
CA MET A 876 -25.23 -18.68 26.51
C MET A 876 -23.75 -18.53 26.15
N PHE A 877 -22.92 -19.57 26.26
CA PHE A 877 -21.50 -19.49 25.87
C PHE A 877 -21.32 -19.34 24.36
N PHE A 878 -22.15 -20.01 23.55
CA PHE A 878 -22.13 -19.82 22.09
C PHE A 878 -22.52 -18.38 21.71
N ILE A 879 -23.60 -17.85 22.31
CA ILE A 879 -24.06 -16.47 22.07
C ILE A 879 -22.98 -15.46 22.51
N LEU A 880 -22.40 -15.63 23.70
CA LEU A 880 -21.31 -14.79 24.21
C LEU A 880 -20.07 -14.87 23.31
N LEU A 881 -19.73 -16.05 22.77
CA LEU A 881 -18.62 -16.20 21.85
C LEU A 881 -18.87 -15.38 20.56
N PHE A 882 -20.02 -15.57 19.90
CA PHE A 882 -20.37 -14.78 18.71
C PHE A 882 -20.39 -13.28 18.99
N ALA A 883 -21.03 -12.84 20.08
CA ALA A 883 -21.06 -11.43 20.48
C ALA A 883 -19.64 -10.87 20.73
N SER A 884 -18.76 -11.65 21.37
CA SER A 884 -17.36 -11.24 21.60
C SER A 884 -16.55 -11.13 20.30
N ILE A 885 -16.81 -11.98 19.30
CA ILE A 885 -16.16 -11.90 17.98
C ILE A 885 -16.54 -10.59 17.29
N PHE A 886 -17.83 -10.30 17.18
CA PHE A 886 -18.32 -9.05 16.57
C PHE A 886 -17.84 -7.80 17.34
N ALA A 887 -17.89 -7.82 18.68
CA ALA A 887 -17.39 -6.73 19.50
C ALA A 887 -15.88 -6.50 19.32
N THR A 888 -15.08 -7.57 19.19
CA THR A 888 -13.64 -7.46 18.89
C THR A 888 -13.42 -6.78 17.55
N GLY A 889 -14.08 -7.26 16.49
CA GLY A 889 -13.92 -6.73 15.13
C GLY A 889 -14.35 -5.27 15.00
N ILE A 890 -15.50 -4.89 15.57
CA ILE A 890 -15.97 -3.49 15.54
C ILE A 890 -14.99 -2.55 16.25
N LEU A 891 -14.39 -2.98 17.37
CA LEU A 891 -13.39 -2.19 18.08
C LEU A 891 -12.05 -2.12 17.33
N GLU A 892 -11.66 -3.19 16.64
CA GLU A 892 -10.46 -3.25 15.78
C GLU A 892 -10.55 -2.27 14.60
N LEU A 893 -11.72 -2.24 13.93
CA LEU A 893 -12.00 -1.31 12.84
C LEU A 893 -12.08 0.14 13.33
N ARG A 894 -12.61 0.36 14.54
CA ARG A 894 -12.73 1.72 15.12
C ARG A 894 -11.39 2.41 15.35
N TRP A 895 -10.36 1.70 15.79
CA TRP A 895 -9.04 2.32 16.02
C TRP A 895 -8.18 2.38 14.76
N SER A 896 -8.36 1.43 13.83
CA SER A 896 -7.57 1.36 12.59
C SER A 896 -8.09 2.30 11.49
N GLY A 897 -9.40 2.59 11.48
CA GLY A 897 -10.06 3.40 10.45
C GLY A 897 -10.41 2.62 9.17
N VAL A 898 -10.31 1.29 9.19
CA VAL A 898 -10.60 0.42 8.04
C VAL A 898 -12.12 0.22 7.88
N GLY A 899 -12.60 0.21 6.64
CA GLY A 899 -14.02 -0.02 6.32
C GLY A 899 -14.47 -1.45 6.62
N ILE A 900 -15.71 -1.62 7.07
CA ILE A 900 -16.31 -2.95 7.33
C ILE A 900 -16.38 -3.82 6.07
N GLU A 901 -16.58 -3.21 4.90
CA GLU A 901 -16.56 -3.93 3.61
C GLU A 901 -15.17 -4.49 3.30
N ASP A 902 -14.11 -3.71 3.49
CA ASP A 902 -12.73 -4.14 3.21
C ASP A 902 -12.28 -5.24 4.18
N TRP A 903 -12.70 -5.15 5.45
CA TRP A 903 -12.51 -6.21 6.43
C TRP A 903 -13.24 -7.51 6.04
N TRP A 904 -14.52 -7.43 5.69
CA TRP A 904 -15.28 -8.61 5.28
C TRP A 904 -14.72 -9.24 4.00
N ARG A 905 -14.33 -8.42 3.00
CA ARG A 905 -13.68 -8.91 1.77
C ARG A 905 -12.33 -9.58 2.07
N ASN A 906 -11.56 -9.08 3.03
CA ASN A 906 -10.32 -9.73 3.47
C ASN A 906 -10.60 -11.13 4.06
N GLU A 907 -11.60 -11.27 4.92
CA GLU A 907 -12.00 -12.58 5.48
C GLU A 907 -12.50 -13.55 4.39
N GLN A 908 -13.32 -13.07 3.44
CA GLN A 908 -13.75 -13.86 2.28
C GLN A 908 -12.55 -14.32 1.45
N PHE A 909 -11.61 -13.42 1.16
CA PHE A 909 -10.40 -13.75 0.39
C PHE A 909 -9.46 -14.69 1.16
N TRP A 910 -9.37 -14.58 2.48
CA TRP A 910 -8.64 -15.52 3.34
C TRP A 910 -9.21 -16.95 3.25
N VAL A 911 -10.55 -17.10 3.25
CA VAL A 911 -11.19 -18.42 3.04
C VAL A 911 -10.94 -18.95 1.62
N ILE A 912 -11.03 -18.09 0.59
CA ILE A 912 -10.77 -18.48 -0.80
C ILE A 912 -9.31 -18.92 -0.98
N GLY A 913 -8.34 -18.13 -0.52
CA GLY A 913 -6.90 -18.47 -0.57
C GLY A 913 -6.56 -19.70 0.27
N GLY A 914 -7.16 -19.81 1.45
CA GLY A 914 -7.04 -20.97 2.34
C GLY A 914 -7.54 -22.28 1.72
N THR A 915 -8.69 -22.25 1.04
CA THR A 915 -9.24 -23.43 0.34
C THR A 915 -8.57 -23.71 -1.01
N SER A 916 -7.76 -22.80 -1.55
CA SER A 916 -7.04 -22.97 -2.84
C SER A 916 -5.52 -22.91 -2.70
N ALA A 917 -4.94 -21.73 -2.89
CA ALA A 917 -3.51 -21.49 -3.02
C ALA A 917 -2.71 -21.98 -1.80
N HIS A 918 -3.20 -21.76 -0.58
CA HIS A 918 -2.50 -22.20 0.64
C HIS A 918 -2.44 -23.72 0.73
N LEU A 919 -3.54 -24.42 0.40
CA LEU A 919 -3.61 -25.88 0.43
C LEU A 919 -2.63 -26.50 -0.58
N PHE A 920 -2.61 -25.99 -1.82
CA PHE A 920 -1.63 -26.42 -2.83
C PHE A 920 -0.19 -26.10 -2.42
N ALA A 921 0.07 -24.92 -1.86
CA ALA A 921 1.40 -24.53 -1.39
C ALA A 921 1.95 -25.45 -0.28
N VAL A 922 1.11 -25.89 0.66
CA VAL A 922 1.55 -26.83 1.71
C VAL A 922 1.96 -28.18 1.12
N PHE A 923 1.17 -28.75 0.21
CA PHE A 923 1.55 -30.01 -0.45
C PHE A 923 2.77 -29.85 -1.35
N GLN A 924 2.86 -28.77 -2.13
CA GLN A 924 4.03 -28.50 -2.99
C GLN A 924 5.30 -28.24 -2.20
N GLY A 925 5.23 -27.45 -1.12
CA GLY A 925 6.38 -27.17 -0.25
C GLY A 925 6.88 -28.43 0.49
N LEU A 926 5.97 -29.28 0.98
CA LEU A 926 6.34 -30.57 1.55
C LEU A 926 7.01 -31.48 0.53
N LEU A 927 6.45 -31.61 -0.69
CA LEU A 927 7.06 -32.40 -1.76
C LEU A 927 8.43 -31.85 -2.17
N LYS A 928 8.57 -30.53 -2.31
CA LYS A 928 9.85 -29.90 -2.67
C LYS A 928 10.93 -30.13 -1.63
N VAL A 929 10.63 -29.95 -0.35
CA VAL A 929 11.62 -30.13 0.73
C VAL A 929 11.96 -31.61 0.98
N LEU A 930 10.99 -32.53 0.85
CA LEU A 930 11.20 -33.96 1.10
C LEU A 930 11.78 -34.72 -0.10
N ALA A 931 11.42 -34.34 -1.34
CA ALA A 931 11.82 -35.02 -2.56
C ALA A 931 12.81 -34.24 -3.46
N GLY A 932 13.16 -32.99 -3.09
CA GLY A 932 14.11 -32.15 -3.84
C GLY A 932 13.60 -31.70 -5.22
N ILE A 933 12.29 -31.80 -5.50
CA ILE A 933 11.72 -31.47 -6.80
C ILE A 933 11.52 -29.95 -6.89
N ASP A 934 12.35 -29.29 -7.71
CA ASP A 934 12.20 -27.86 -7.99
C ASP A 934 10.92 -27.57 -8.79
N THR A 935 9.99 -26.84 -8.18
CA THR A 935 8.78 -26.34 -8.83
C THR A 935 9.14 -25.19 -9.77
N ASN A 936 8.96 -25.40 -11.08
CA ASN A 936 9.15 -24.35 -12.09
C ASN A 936 8.28 -23.11 -11.78
N PHE A 937 8.94 -21.96 -11.75
CA PHE A 937 8.37 -20.69 -11.28
C PHE A 937 7.88 -19.83 -12.45
N THR A 938 6.59 -19.53 -12.48
CA THR A 938 6.00 -18.60 -13.45
C THR A 938 5.83 -17.21 -12.83
N VAL A 939 6.46 -16.20 -13.45
CA VAL A 939 6.15 -14.79 -13.15
C VAL A 939 4.76 -14.48 -13.67
N THR A 940 3.90 -13.90 -12.82
CA THR A 940 2.57 -13.41 -13.20
C THR A 940 2.71 -12.15 -14.06
N SER A 941 2.19 -12.18 -15.29
CA SER A 941 2.16 -11.03 -16.18
C SER A 941 1.43 -9.85 -15.53
N LYS A 942 2.05 -8.66 -15.58
CA LYS A 942 1.42 -7.40 -15.16
C LYS A 942 0.99 -6.62 -16.40
N ALA A 943 -0.03 -7.12 -17.09
CA ALA A 943 -0.65 -6.38 -18.18
C ALA A 943 -1.33 -5.13 -17.62
N SER A 944 -1.09 -3.99 -18.27
CA SER A 944 -1.91 -2.79 -18.14
C SER A 944 -3.03 -2.87 -19.18
N ASP A 945 -4.30 -2.73 -18.75
CA ASP A 945 -5.41 -2.49 -19.68
C ASP A 945 -5.13 -1.18 -20.45
N GLU A 946 -4.70 -1.27 -21.71
CA GLU A 946 -4.46 -0.08 -22.56
C GLU A 946 -5.78 0.63 -22.93
N ASP A 947 -6.89 -0.12 -22.99
CA ASP A 947 -8.20 0.37 -23.43
C ASP A 947 -9.12 0.87 -22.30
N GLY A 948 -8.74 0.70 -21.03
CA GLY A 948 -9.52 1.16 -19.87
C GLY A 948 -10.87 0.46 -19.63
N ASP A 949 -11.32 -0.39 -20.55
CA ASP A 949 -12.41 -1.33 -20.35
C ASP A 949 -11.94 -2.47 -19.44
N PHE A 950 -12.57 -2.62 -18.28
CA PHE A 950 -12.30 -3.68 -17.28
C PHE A 950 -12.60 -5.12 -17.77
N ALA A 951 -12.59 -5.38 -19.07
CA ALA A 951 -12.91 -6.66 -19.70
C ALA A 951 -11.99 -7.79 -19.21
N GLU A 952 -10.69 -7.54 -19.06
CA GLU A 952 -9.73 -8.54 -18.52
C GLU A 952 -10.02 -8.91 -17.05
N LEU A 953 -10.60 -8.00 -16.27
CA LEU A 953 -11.04 -8.21 -14.87
C LEU A 953 -12.17 -9.26 -14.77
N TYR A 954 -12.79 -9.63 -15.89
CA TYR A 954 -13.80 -10.69 -16.01
C TYR A 954 -13.32 -11.94 -16.76
N VAL A 955 -12.08 -11.97 -17.27
CA VAL A 955 -11.54 -13.15 -17.97
C VAL A 955 -11.14 -14.22 -16.97
N PHE A 956 -12.00 -15.24 -16.83
CA PHE A 956 -11.79 -16.35 -15.91
C PHE A 956 -10.87 -17.43 -16.49
N LYS A 957 -9.57 -17.39 -16.17
CA LYS A 957 -8.61 -18.44 -16.54
C LYS A 957 -8.78 -19.66 -15.62
N TRP A 958 -9.26 -20.77 -16.17
CA TRP A 958 -9.36 -22.04 -15.44
C TRP A 958 -7.97 -22.55 -15.02
N THR A 959 -7.79 -22.81 -13.73
CA THR A 959 -6.55 -23.36 -13.16
C THR A 959 -6.87 -24.45 -12.13
N SER A 960 -5.93 -25.37 -11.90
CA SER A 960 -6.08 -26.46 -10.92
C SER A 960 -6.31 -25.96 -9.48
N LEU A 961 -5.85 -24.75 -9.16
CA LEU A 961 -6.09 -24.06 -7.88
C LEU A 961 -7.58 -23.91 -7.54
N LEU A 962 -8.47 -23.92 -8.54
CA LEU A 962 -9.89 -23.68 -8.38
C LEU A 962 -10.70 -24.96 -8.08
N ILE A 963 -10.07 -26.14 -8.20
CA ILE A 963 -10.74 -27.44 -8.00
C ILE A 963 -11.22 -27.64 -6.55
N PRO A 964 -10.44 -27.37 -5.49
CA PRO A 964 -10.95 -27.57 -4.14
C PRO A 964 -12.06 -26.57 -3.74
N PRO A 965 -11.97 -25.24 -3.99
CA PRO A 965 -13.08 -24.32 -3.68
C PRO A 965 -14.37 -24.64 -4.43
N THR A 966 -14.30 -25.04 -5.71
CA THR A 966 -15.49 -25.50 -6.47
C THR A 966 -16.09 -26.76 -5.86
N THR A 967 -15.25 -27.73 -5.46
CA THR A 967 -15.69 -28.96 -4.80
C THR A 967 -16.37 -28.67 -3.46
N VAL A 968 -15.80 -27.79 -2.62
CA VAL A 968 -16.38 -27.35 -1.33
C VAL A 968 -17.72 -26.66 -1.54
N LEU A 969 -17.84 -25.82 -2.57
CA LEU A 969 -19.08 -25.12 -2.89
C LEU A 969 -20.17 -26.11 -3.33
N VAL A 970 -19.85 -27.03 -4.25
CA VAL A 970 -20.81 -28.02 -4.77
C VAL A 970 -21.27 -28.97 -3.66
N ILE A 971 -20.37 -29.49 -2.81
CA ILE A 971 -20.77 -30.43 -1.75
C ILE A 971 -21.66 -29.77 -0.68
N ASN A 972 -21.43 -28.49 -0.34
CA ASN A 972 -22.32 -27.76 0.56
C ASN A 972 -23.69 -27.47 -0.08
N LEU A 973 -23.74 -27.11 -1.37
CA LEU A 973 -25.02 -26.92 -2.08
C LEU A 973 -25.84 -28.21 -2.17
N VAL A 974 -25.20 -29.33 -2.54
CA VAL A 974 -25.85 -30.66 -2.57
C VAL A 974 -26.30 -31.08 -1.16
N GLY A 975 -25.46 -30.84 -0.15
CA GLY A 975 -25.80 -31.08 1.25
C GLY A 975 -27.04 -30.29 1.70
N MET A 976 -27.15 -29.01 1.34
CA MET A 976 -28.33 -28.19 1.67
C MET A 976 -29.61 -28.75 1.04
N VAL A 977 -29.59 -29.09 -0.26
CA VAL A 977 -30.76 -29.63 -0.96
C VAL A 977 -31.18 -30.98 -0.35
N ALA A 978 -30.23 -31.87 -0.09
CA ALA A 978 -30.49 -33.16 0.54
C ALA A 978 -31.04 -33.01 1.97
N GLY A 979 -30.45 -32.16 2.79
CA GLY A 979 -30.89 -31.91 4.17
C GLY A 979 -32.29 -31.30 4.27
N ILE A 980 -32.61 -30.34 3.39
CA ILE A 980 -33.96 -29.76 3.31
C ILE A 980 -34.97 -30.82 2.85
N SER A 981 -34.65 -31.61 1.81
CA SER A 981 -35.53 -32.68 1.33
C SER A 981 -35.79 -33.74 2.41
N TYR A 982 -34.76 -34.13 3.18
CA TYR A 982 -34.90 -35.07 4.29
C TYR A 982 -35.80 -34.53 5.40
N ALA A 983 -35.64 -33.25 5.78
CA ALA A 983 -36.42 -32.64 6.85
C ALA A 983 -37.90 -32.42 6.48
N ILE A 984 -38.19 -32.11 5.21
CA ILE A 984 -39.56 -32.03 4.68
C ILE A 984 -40.28 -33.38 4.81
N ASN A 985 -39.56 -34.50 4.57
CA ASN A 985 -40.14 -35.84 4.66
C ASN A 985 -40.16 -36.41 6.10
N SER A 986 -39.28 -35.94 7.00
CA SER A 986 -39.16 -36.43 8.38
C SER A 986 -40.05 -35.67 9.39
N GLY A 987 -40.79 -34.66 8.95
CA GLY A 987 -41.71 -33.89 9.79
C GLY A 987 -41.04 -32.85 10.71
N TYR A 988 -41.88 -32.07 11.40
CA TYR A 988 -41.50 -30.84 12.10
C TYR A 988 -40.41 -30.99 13.17
N GLN A 989 -40.25 -32.17 13.79
CA GLN A 989 -39.22 -32.36 14.83
C GLN A 989 -37.78 -32.28 14.30
N SER A 990 -37.57 -32.48 13.00
CA SER A 990 -36.24 -32.40 12.38
C SER A 990 -35.73 -30.96 12.14
N TRP A 991 -36.59 -29.94 12.28
CA TRP A 991 -36.28 -28.57 11.84
C TRP A 991 -35.27 -27.84 12.74
N GLY A 992 -35.31 -28.06 14.06
CA GLY A 992 -34.35 -27.42 14.99
C GLY A 992 -32.89 -27.75 14.65
N PRO A 993 -32.50 -29.04 14.60
CA PRO A 993 -31.16 -29.44 14.17
C PRO A 993 -30.83 -29.04 12.72
N LEU A 994 -31.82 -29.00 11.82
CA LEU A 994 -31.62 -28.54 10.44
C LEU A 994 -31.15 -27.09 10.39
N PHE A 995 -31.75 -26.17 11.15
CA PHE A 995 -31.35 -24.75 11.15
C PHE A 995 -29.87 -24.57 11.50
N GLY A 996 -29.36 -25.28 12.52
CA GLY A 996 -27.94 -25.22 12.89
C GLY A 996 -27.01 -25.72 11.77
N LYS A 997 -27.37 -26.83 11.12
CA LYS A 997 -26.61 -27.39 9.99
C LYS A 997 -26.62 -26.47 8.76
N LEU A 998 -27.79 -25.93 8.42
CA LEU A 998 -27.94 -24.99 7.31
C LEU A 998 -27.20 -23.68 7.56
N PHE A 999 -27.22 -23.15 8.80
CA PHE A 999 -26.48 -21.94 9.15
C PHE A 999 -24.98 -22.05 8.85
N PHE A 1000 -24.34 -23.15 9.25
CA PHE A 1000 -22.91 -23.37 8.96
C PHE A 1000 -22.64 -23.55 7.46
N SER A 1001 -23.50 -24.28 6.73
CA SER A 1001 -23.37 -24.45 5.28
C SER A 1001 -23.53 -23.13 4.52
N ILE A 1002 -24.52 -22.30 4.90
CA ILE A 1002 -24.75 -20.96 4.33
C ILE A 1002 -23.57 -20.05 4.64
N TRP A 1003 -22.99 -20.12 5.85
CA TRP A 1003 -21.82 -19.33 6.23
C TRP A 1003 -20.61 -19.64 5.34
N VAL A 1004 -20.34 -20.91 5.02
CA VAL A 1004 -19.29 -21.31 4.06
C VAL A 1004 -19.58 -20.77 2.66
N ILE A 1005 -20.81 -20.91 2.17
CA ILE A 1005 -21.22 -20.42 0.83
C ILE A 1005 -21.11 -18.88 0.76
N LEU A 1006 -21.43 -18.16 1.83
CA LEU A 1006 -21.31 -16.70 1.91
C LEU A 1006 -19.85 -16.22 1.83
N HIS A 1007 -18.90 -17.00 2.36
CA HIS A 1007 -17.47 -16.70 2.22
C HIS A 1007 -16.95 -16.99 0.81
N LEU A 1008 -17.43 -18.07 0.19
CA LEU A 1008 -17.11 -18.42 -1.20
C LEU A 1008 -17.96 -17.67 -2.25
N TYR A 1009 -18.89 -16.80 -1.84
CA TYR A 1009 -19.79 -16.09 -2.76
C TYR A 1009 -19.07 -15.17 -3.77
N PRO A 1010 -18.01 -14.40 -3.42
CA PRO A 1010 -17.26 -13.63 -4.41
C PRO A 1010 -16.59 -14.52 -5.46
N PHE A 1011 -16.16 -15.73 -5.06
CA PHE A 1011 -15.60 -16.73 -5.95
C PHE A 1011 -16.66 -17.33 -6.89
N LEU A 1012 -17.84 -17.68 -6.37
CA LEU A 1012 -18.99 -18.09 -7.18
C LEU A 1012 -19.40 -17.00 -8.20
N LYS A 1013 -19.47 -15.74 -7.76
CA LYS A 1013 -19.71 -14.58 -8.66
C LYS A 1013 -18.60 -14.41 -9.69
N GLY A 1014 -17.36 -14.80 -9.38
CA GLY A 1014 -16.24 -14.85 -10.32
C GLY A 1014 -16.38 -15.94 -11.38
N LEU A 1015 -16.77 -17.16 -10.98
CA LEU A 1015 -17.07 -18.29 -11.89
C LEU A 1015 -18.19 -17.98 -12.87
N MET A 1016 -19.19 -17.17 -12.47
CA MET A 1016 -20.34 -16.78 -13.28
C MET A 1016 -20.04 -15.67 -14.31
N GLY A 1017 -18.78 -15.44 -14.66
CA GLY A 1017 -18.33 -14.29 -15.45
C GLY A 1017 -18.68 -14.33 -16.96
N ARG A 1018 -19.84 -13.76 -17.33
CA ARG A 1018 -19.90 -12.60 -18.27
C ARG A 1018 -21.25 -11.87 -18.19
N GLN A 1019 -21.29 -10.65 -18.72
CA GLN A 1019 -22.37 -9.67 -18.63
C GLN A 1019 -23.73 -10.17 -19.15
N ASN A 1020 -24.67 -10.46 -18.25
CA ASN A 1020 -26.08 -10.04 -18.32
C ASN A 1020 -26.84 -10.49 -17.05
N ARG A 1021 -28.11 -10.09 -16.88
CA ARG A 1021 -28.99 -10.61 -15.79
C ARG A 1021 -29.30 -12.12 -15.91
N THR A 1022 -29.03 -12.72 -17.07
CA THR A 1022 -29.48 -14.06 -17.47
C THR A 1022 -28.78 -15.26 -16.79
N PRO A 1023 -27.46 -15.29 -16.49
CA PRO A 1023 -26.84 -16.47 -15.88
C PRO A 1023 -27.37 -16.73 -14.46
N THR A 1024 -27.58 -15.67 -13.68
CA THR A 1024 -28.14 -15.76 -12.32
C THR A 1024 -29.55 -16.34 -12.33
N ILE A 1025 -30.38 -15.94 -13.30
CA ILE A 1025 -31.74 -16.48 -13.47
C ILE A 1025 -31.68 -17.98 -13.81
N VAL A 1026 -30.84 -18.38 -14.77
CA VAL A 1026 -30.69 -19.80 -15.16
C VAL A 1026 -30.17 -20.66 -13.99
N ILE A 1027 -29.24 -20.16 -13.18
CA ILE A 1027 -28.74 -20.89 -12.00
C ILE A 1027 -29.81 -20.99 -10.90
N VAL A 1028 -30.57 -19.93 -10.62
CA VAL A 1028 -31.69 -19.98 -9.68
C VAL A 1028 -32.75 -20.99 -10.13
N TRP A 1029 -33.11 -20.99 -11.43
CA TRP A 1029 -34.00 -22.01 -12.00
C TRP A 1029 -33.41 -23.41 -11.95
N SER A 1030 -32.10 -23.58 -12.19
CA SER A 1030 -31.43 -24.87 -12.09
C SER A 1030 -31.43 -25.42 -10.66
N ILE A 1031 -31.22 -24.55 -9.65
CA ILE A 1031 -31.30 -24.93 -8.23
C ILE A 1031 -32.75 -25.28 -7.84
N LEU A 1032 -33.73 -24.50 -8.29
CA LEU A 1032 -35.15 -24.81 -8.10
C LEU A 1032 -35.52 -26.15 -8.73
N LEU A 1033 -35.18 -26.39 -10.00
CA LEU A 1033 -35.42 -27.66 -10.69
C LEU A 1033 -34.71 -28.83 -10.02
N ALA A 1034 -33.45 -28.66 -9.59
CA ALA A 1034 -32.71 -29.70 -8.87
C ALA A 1034 -33.34 -30.03 -7.49
N SER A 1035 -33.85 -29.02 -6.77
CA SER A 1035 -34.58 -29.23 -5.52
C SER A 1035 -35.93 -29.93 -5.74
N ILE A 1036 -36.67 -29.56 -6.79
CA ILE A 1036 -37.92 -30.23 -7.19
C ILE A 1036 -37.63 -31.69 -7.57
N PHE A 1037 -36.61 -31.94 -8.38
CA PHE A 1037 -36.19 -33.29 -8.76
C PHE A 1037 -35.77 -34.13 -7.55
N SER A 1038 -35.03 -33.54 -6.61
CA SER A 1038 -34.65 -34.21 -5.35
C SER A 1038 -35.86 -34.55 -4.49
N LEU A 1039 -36.81 -33.62 -4.35
CA LEU A 1039 -38.07 -33.84 -3.63
C LEU A 1039 -38.94 -34.92 -4.29
N LEU A 1040 -39.01 -34.95 -5.62
CA LEU A 1040 -39.68 -36.00 -6.38
C LEU A 1040 -38.98 -37.35 -6.19
N TRP A 1041 -37.66 -37.39 -6.30
CA TRP A 1041 -36.86 -38.60 -6.14
C TRP A 1041 -37.07 -39.25 -4.77
N VAL A 1042 -36.99 -38.47 -3.67
CA VAL A 1042 -37.18 -39.01 -2.31
C VAL A 1042 -38.66 -39.37 -2.04
N LYS A 1043 -39.63 -38.75 -2.73
CA LYS A 1043 -41.05 -39.16 -2.62
C LYS A 1043 -41.40 -40.41 -3.42
N ILE A 1044 -40.74 -40.63 -4.55
CA ILE A 1044 -40.96 -41.81 -5.42
C ILE A 1044 -40.20 -43.02 -4.85
N ASP A 1045 -38.97 -42.78 -4.39
CA ASP A 1045 -37.93 -43.71 -3.94
C ASP A 1045 -38.13 -45.17 -4.43
N PRO A 1046 -37.62 -45.50 -5.62
CA PRO A 1046 -37.82 -46.81 -6.23
C PRO A 1046 -37.03 -47.94 -5.55
N PHE A 1047 -36.20 -47.64 -4.55
CA PHE A 1047 -35.35 -48.64 -3.86
C PHE A 1047 -35.89 -49.08 -2.49
N ILE A 1048 -36.94 -48.44 -1.96
CA ILE A 1048 -37.61 -48.90 -0.72
C ILE A 1048 -38.54 -50.07 -1.05
N SER A 1049 -38.27 -51.24 -0.45
CA SER A 1049 -39.12 -52.42 -0.62
C SER A 1049 -40.56 -52.17 -0.13
N PRO A 1050 -41.60 -52.75 -0.76
CA PRO A 1050 -43.00 -52.58 -0.32
C PRO A 1050 -43.21 -52.93 1.17
N THR A 1051 -42.46 -53.92 1.66
CA THR A 1051 -42.37 -54.34 3.07
C THR A 1051 -41.94 -53.22 4.02
N GLN A 1052 -40.93 -52.42 3.68
CA GLN A 1052 -40.51 -51.29 4.52
C GLN A 1052 -41.52 -50.13 4.48
N ARG A 1053 -42.15 -49.92 3.32
CA ARG A 1053 -43.20 -48.91 3.14
C ARG A 1053 -44.46 -49.22 3.97
N ALA A 1054 -44.78 -50.51 4.16
CA ALA A 1054 -45.87 -50.96 5.05
C ALA A 1054 -45.56 -50.75 6.55
N VAL A 1055 -44.34 -51.07 7.00
CA VAL A 1055 -43.91 -50.89 8.40
C VAL A 1055 -43.97 -49.41 8.82
N ALA A 1056 -43.59 -48.49 7.94
CA ALA A 1056 -43.63 -47.05 8.21
C ALA A 1056 -45.06 -46.47 8.32
N LEU A 1057 -46.08 -47.16 7.79
CA LEU A 1057 -47.48 -46.73 7.80
C LEU A 1057 -48.30 -47.29 8.97
N GLY A 1058 -47.67 -48.03 9.90
CA GLY A 1058 -48.35 -48.55 11.10
C GLY A 1058 -49.39 -49.64 10.82
N GLN A 1059 -49.40 -50.22 9.62
CA GLN A 1059 -50.26 -51.35 9.27
C GLN A 1059 -49.54 -52.67 9.58
N CYS A 1060 -49.58 -53.08 10.84
CA CYS A 1060 -49.26 -54.46 11.21
C CYS A 1060 -50.32 -55.40 10.60
N GLY A 1061 -49.86 -56.42 9.87
CA GLY A 1061 -50.73 -57.50 9.38
C GLY A 1061 -51.17 -58.42 10.53
N VAL A 1062 -52.10 -59.32 10.24
CA VAL A 1062 -52.85 -60.16 11.21
C VAL A 1062 -51.99 -61.12 12.07
N ASN A 1063 -50.67 -61.19 11.83
CA ASN A 1063 -49.71 -61.98 12.63
C ASN A 1063 -48.71 -61.06 13.34
N CYS A 1064 -49.21 -60.24 14.28
CA CYS A 1064 -48.41 -59.37 15.15
C CYS A 1064 -48.82 -59.61 16.61
#